data_AF-A0A8H4P2F3-F1
#
_entry.id   AF-A0A8H4P2F3-F1
#
_cell.length_a   1.000
_cell.length_b   1.000
_cell.length_c   1.000
_cell.angle_alpha   90.00
_cell.angle_beta   90.00
_cell.angle_gamma   90.00
#
_symmetry.space_group_name_H-M   'P 1'
#
loop_
_entity.id
_entity.type
_entity.pdbx_description
1 polymer ?
#
loop_
_entity_poly.entity_id
_entity_poly.type
_entity_poly.pdbx_seq_one_letter_code
_entity_poly.pdbx_strand_id
1 'polypeptide(L)'
;MLPSGDRLTLSGGSWSTDLVQSLEDEVLDNDTVGSWQLLEARQDDATSTISSTRSPVLVSPVDTSTHSEPFEGASEPPPVRSTPIRPVLSPLGSLRGGSTRDISLPNSSQENSPQPDAPTEIRNLPLVFAVDVSASTRGRVLHQEKAAISYLTSDLEPATLADQSHILPWDRQPYDPISSTLVETLRNGSGTDPSAIFENELNRQYLQETNIWFLMTDGAIKEPRVNAFANKIAETGLHGTAAVIIVFGNRSRSPSRCNVSVGMSVFAVSPHCVFLFHDVMSGELFVLHAKGSFASLLPEDSTFTSFGPETRWEDLNRTTYVDLSRVKIPSPIQLSKDEVVLPNGKIFNMMSIYNNTVTEQERLQLLSNYAALDVILLVAKTRGESFLVKLWIESLHRSNQKAELTLVEREDIDSRGKRAMKWLLMAIEASPDTHEDQPGSFWDRLTSSTSQTAECVPGSPEPSSHYNIDYLRDAVRLQNSENWCRFEDKMEAEWKLSRRVIESLAEVQSAMSMLDDASSGPASLTPMSSLPSNFYFPTGGSSLGRGSAQRRSPLSQEEPNSSYRESSRQRNAESATLLFLPGFRGRRKLSTGAQPDAYATCPVCREPNSIQTLLLQTGPEETETPQFPLPGQLFEHKNSLVLGNCPEADVLLPITCCDGCACLLLQAGELPNGTRIAAALPLVSLHDHRNRQIWRDKLSEVYRHRFHENTVFLVFLSTLCTKIEGFTGSDRTSDLTLRQSLEWCCRELSKLPGIPMGSSSKPDGSLLSGVDGRVPPQQVAFFACLGNRIYLRTMLTYPIDGFVVLVRLATSMNVIKPEAIEKLVWKRLLYHLTEQHVGLQGQLGPEYAKDMLGDIIHGTPPSDVAVGGETHTPNEDSTTNPPKDRPASIPLSSIIGTYLIPPGSNIVEQLLRMDEYFSDVQASTKYNAALAVFLHILAHSPWRAEEPMDVFIELQRVANKLRHMGEELYNAFEDGKLVNEKAATSWISRLANLPR
;
A
#
# COMPACT_ATOMS: atom_id res chain seq x y z
N MET A 1 -23.67 -29.33 54.93
CA MET A 1 -24.86 -29.96 54.31
C MET A 1 -24.63 -30.03 52.80
N LEU A 2 -25.26 -31.01 52.15
CA LEU A 2 -25.22 -31.36 50.71
C LEU A 2 -26.61 -31.96 50.36
N PRO A 3 -27.01 -32.13 49.08
CA PRO A 3 -26.63 -31.45 47.83
C PRO A 3 -27.88 -31.11 46.93
N SER A 4 -27.68 -31.04 45.61
CA SER A 4 -28.63 -31.01 44.45
C SER A 4 -29.01 -29.61 43.88
N GLY A 5 -29.11 -29.42 42.55
CA GLY A 5 -28.70 -30.31 41.45
C GLY A 5 -28.96 -29.79 40.01
N ASP A 6 -28.00 -30.09 39.11
CA ASP A 6 -28.08 -30.33 37.65
C ASP A 6 -28.71 -29.39 36.58
N ARG A 7 -27.93 -29.28 35.46
CA ARG A 7 -28.29 -29.15 34.01
C ARG A 7 -28.53 -27.79 33.30
N LEU A 8 -27.54 -27.49 32.44
CA LEU A 8 -27.61 -27.12 31.00
C LEU A 8 -28.41 -25.90 30.51
N THR A 9 -27.70 -24.97 29.85
CA THR A 9 -27.91 -24.69 28.40
C THR A 9 -26.69 -23.98 27.78
N LEU A 10 -26.54 -24.08 26.46
CA LEU A 10 -25.48 -23.44 25.68
C LEU A 10 -25.98 -22.09 25.11
N SER A 11 -25.11 -21.09 25.01
CA SER A 11 -25.39 -19.85 24.27
C SER A 11 -24.50 -19.75 23.04
N GLY A 12 -25.10 -19.88 21.86
CA GLY A 12 -24.46 -19.56 20.57
C GLY A 12 -24.57 -18.06 20.28
N GLY A 13 -23.55 -17.47 19.65
CA GLY A 13 -23.57 -16.07 19.24
C GLY A 13 -24.46 -15.86 18.00
N SER A 14 -25.35 -14.86 18.07
CA SER A 14 -26.23 -14.48 16.95
C SER A 14 -25.44 -13.93 15.74
N TRP A 15 -25.93 -14.19 14.53
CA TRP A 15 -25.45 -13.61 13.28
C TRP A 15 -26.62 -12.97 12.51
N SER A 16 -26.46 -11.70 12.13
CA SER A 16 -27.24 -10.93 11.13
C SER A 16 -28.74 -11.23 11.00
N THR A 17 -29.56 -10.47 11.73
CA THR A 17 -31.02 -10.34 11.49
C THR A 17 -31.34 -9.52 10.23
N ASP A 18 -30.42 -8.65 9.83
CA ASP A 18 -30.73 -7.47 9.01
C ASP A 18 -31.00 -7.80 7.54
N LEU A 19 -30.58 -8.99 7.08
CA LEU A 19 -30.86 -9.46 5.71
C LEU A 19 -32.29 -9.99 5.53
N VAL A 20 -33.00 -10.33 6.62
CA VAL A 20 -34.36 -10.90 6.56
C VAL A 20 -35.42 -9.81 6.52
N GLN A 21 -35.24 -8.71 7.26
CA GLN A 21 -36.24 -7.62 7.27
C GLN A 21 -36.30 -6.84 5.95
N SER A 22 -35.27 -6.92 5.09
CA SER A 22 -35.33 -6.36 3.74
C SER A 22 -36.11 -7.23 2.73
N LEU A 23 -36.60 -8.41 3.12
CA LEU A 23 -37.25 -9.37 2.22
C LEU A 23 -38.78 -9.45 2.37
N GLU A 24 -39.37 -8.84 3.39
CA GLU A 24 -40.83 -8.86 3.59
C GLU A 24 -41.53 -7.67 2.91
N ASP A 25 -40.87 -6.50 2.81
CA ASP A 25 -41.45 -5.27 2.25
C ASP A 25 -41.50 -5.21 0.70
N GLU A 26 -40.73 -6.04 -0.02
CA GLU A 26 -40.62 -5.97 -1.50
C GLU A 26 -41.53 -6.97 -2.26
N VAL A 27 -42.41 -7.69 -1.55
CA VAL A 27 -43.26 -8.77 -2.10
C VAL A 27 -44.75 -8.42 -2.15
N LEU A 28 -45.16 -7.31 -1.54
CA LEU A 28 -46.58 -6.93 -1.36
C LEU A 28 -46.88 -5.46 -1.73
N ASP A 29 -46.74 -5.11 -3.02
CA ASP A 29 -47.75 -4.31 -3.73
C ASP A 29 -47.43 -4.17 -5.22
N ASN A 30 -48.29 -4.68 -6.11
CA ASN A 30 -48.33 -4.28 -7.52
C ASN A 30 -49.65 -4.64 -8.23
N ASP A 31 -50.80 -4.30 -7.62
CA ASP A 31 -52.10 -4.52 -8.25
C ASP A 31 -53.17 -3.50 -7.79
N THR A 32 -53.15 -2.27 -8.33
CA THR A 32 -54.36 -1.48 -8.69
C THR A 32 -54.01 -0.15 -9.38
N VAL A 33 -54.93 0.32 -10.24
CA VAL A 33 -54.88 1.65 -10.88
C VAL A 33 -56.07 2.48 -10.39
N GLY A 34 -55.80 3.69 -9.85
CA GLY A 34 -56.86 4.58 -9.35
C GLY A 34 -56.43 6.05 -9.34
N SER A 35 -57.09 6.87 -10.15
CA SER A 35 -56.89 8.34 -10.22
C SER A 35 -57.70 9.07 -9.14
N TRP A 36 -57.14 10.15 -8.55
CA TRP A 36 -57.77 11.48 -8.46
C TRP A 36 -56.75 12.57 -8.05
N GLN A 37 -57.17 13.83 -8.00
CA GLN A 37 -56.31 15.02 -8.09
C GLN A 37 -56.29 15.90 -6.82
N LEU A 38 -55.29 16.79 -6.74
CA LEU A 38 -55.33 18.15 -6.14
C LEU A 38 -55.71 18.31 -4.65
N LEU A 39 -54.77 18.88 -3.87
CA LEU A 39 -54.89 20.29 -3.47
C LEU A 39 -53.57 20.88 -2.91
N GLU A 40 -53.40 22.20 -3.05
CA GLU A 40 -52.26 22.98 -2.56
C GLU A 40 -52.58 23.70 -1.24
N ALA A 41 -51.63 23.74 -0.30
CA ALA A 41 -51.40 24.82 0.66
C ALA A 41 -49.99 24.64 1.26
N ARG A 42 -49.01 25.55 1.06
CA ARG A 42 -48.84 26.85 1.75
C ARG A 42 -48.74 26.66 3.27
N GLN A 43 -47.65 26.98 3.99
CA GLN A 43 -46.83 28.20 4.16
C GLN A 43 -46.50 28.24 5.68
N ASP A 44 -45.55 28.98 6.26
CA ASP A 44 -44.64 30.04 5.79
C ASP A 44 -43.32 30.03 6.60
N ASP A 45 -42.27 30.62 6.01
CA ASP A 45 -41.16 31.36 6.63
C ASP A 45 -40.21 30.70 7.69
N ALA A 46 -38.97 31.19 7.90
CA ALA A 46 -38.39 32.47 7.47
C ALA A 46 -36.92 32.39 6.98
N THR A 47 -36.61 33.18 5.94
CA THR A 47 -35.42 34.03 5.66
C THR A 47 -34.11 33.84 6.49
N SER A 48 -32.89 34.00 5.95
CA SER A 48 -32.46 34.95 4.89
C SER A 48 -31.07 34.63 4.26
N THR A 49 -30.97 34.78 2.92
CA THR A 49 -29.98 35.59 2.13
C THR A 49 -28.66 36.07 2.81
N ILE A 50 -27.46 36.19 2.19
CA ILE A 50 -26.97 36.27 0.78
C ILE A 50 -25.40 36.09 0.78
N SER A 51 -24.56 35.98 -0.27
CA SER A 51 -24.64 36.01 -1.75
C SER A 51 -23.46 35.24 -2.42
N SER A 52 -23.61 34.98 -3.73
CA SER A 52 -22.65 34.57 -4.77
C SER A 52 -21.30 35.32 -4.88
N THR A 53 -20.22 34.62 -5.30
CA THR A 53 -19.47 34.96 -6.54
C THR A 53 -18.66 33.78 -7.12
N ARG A 54 -18.31 33.85 -8.42
CA ARG A 54 -17.61 32.81 -9.22
C ARG A 54 -16.09 32.98 -9.22
N SER A 55 -15.36 31.88 -9.49
CA SER A 55 -14.10 31.89 -10.27
C SER A 55 -13.86 30.52 -10.95
N PRO A 56 -13.02 30.43 -12.00
CA PRO A 56 -13.41 29.62 -13.17
C PRO A 56 -12.60 28.34 -13.43
N VAL A 57 -13.16 27.51 -14.31
CA VAL A 57 -12.45 26.50 -15.11
C VAL A 57 -11.70 27.19 -16.25
N LEU A 58 -10.49 26.72 -16.58
CA LEU A 58 -9.77 27.06 -17.82
C LEU A 58 -9.37 25.78 -18.57
N VAL A 59 -9.42 25.81 -19.90
CA VAL A 59 -9.13 24.68 -20.80
C VAL A 59 -8.47 25.22 -22.09
N SER A 60 -7.67 24.37 -22.75
CA SER A 60 -7.08 24.56 -24.10
C SER A 60 -5.79 25.38 -24.17
N PRO A 61 -4.99 25.25 -25.26
CA PRO A 61 -5.07 24.27 -26.35
C PRO A 61 -3.83 23.35 -26.45
N VAL A 62 -3.92 22.32 -27.30
CA VAL A 62 -2.76 21.62 -27.88
C VAL A 62 -2.72 22.02 -29.35
N ASP A 63 -1.70 22.77 -29.76
CA ASP A 63 -1.48 23.09 -31.17
C ASP A 63 -0.79 21.94 -31.91
N THR A 64 -1.10 21.81 -33.20
CA THR A 64 -0.50 20.81 -34.08
C THR A 64 0.48 21.50 -35.04
N SER A 65 1.64 20.89 -35.24
CA SER A 65 2.52 21.22 -36.36
C SER A 65 3.18 19.95 -36.88
N THR A 66 3.24 19.84 -38.21
CA THR A 66 3.82 18.71 -38.94
C THR A 66 5.06 19.18 -39.69
N HIS A 67 6.13 18.40 -39.65
CA HIS A 67 7.23 18.46 -40.63
C HIS A 67 7.84 17.07 -40.80
N SER A 68 8.48 16.83 -41.95
CA SER A 68 8.68 15.48 -42.49
C SER A 68 10.05 15.28 -43.14
N GLU A 69 10.66 14.13 -42.84
CA GLU A 69 11.76 13.48 -43.58
C GLU A 69 13.11 14.26 -43.70
N PRO A 70 14.13 13.74 -44.43
CA PRO A 70 15.02 12.69 -43.91
C PRO A 70 16.53 13.02 -44.14
N PHE A 71 17.46 12.12 -43.76
CA PHE A 71 18.61 11.71 -44.60
C PHE A 71 19.44 10.56 -44.00
N GLU A 72 20.18 9.85 -44.85
CA GLU A 72 21.10 8.75 -44.52
C GLU A 72 22.56 9.21 -44.27
N GLY A 73 23.39 8.35 -43.66
CA GLY A 73 24.86 8.52 -43.64
C GLY A 73 25.58 7.64 -42.62
N ALA A 74 26.32 6.60 -43.07
CA ALA A 74 26.98 5.62 -42.20
C ALA A 74 28.52 5.70 -42.22
N SER A 75 29.18 5.31 -41.12
CA SER A 75 30.58 4.84 -41.07
C SER A 75 30.91 4.13 -39.74
N GLU A 76 31.38 2.88 -39.83
CA GLU A 76 32.09 2.08 -38.81
C GLU A 76 33.62 2.39 -38.83
N PRO A 77 34.55 1.73 -38.07
CA PRO A 77 34.49 0.59 -37.12
C PRO A 77 35.22 0.93 -35.77
N PRO A 78 35.86 0.02 -34.98
CA PRO A 78 35.73 -1.44 -34.76
C PRO A 78 35.42 -1.83 -33.27
N PRO A 79 35.20 -3.13 -32.94
CA PRO A 79 34.71 -3.55 -31.63
C PRO A 79 35.79 -3.93 -30.58
N VAL A 80 35.41 -3.88 -29.29
CA VAL A 80 36.17 -4.47 -28.16
C VAL A 80 35.28 -5.45 -27.39
N ARG A 81 35.83 -6.63 -27.04
CA ARG A 81 35.13 -7.66 -26.26
C ARG A 81 35.08 -7.32 -24.77
N SER A 82 33.92 -7.50 -24.14
CA SER A 82 33.76 -7.49 -22.68
C SER A 82 33.10 -8.80 -22.20
N THR A 83 33.91 -9.75 -21.73
CA THR A 83 33.44 -10.95 -20.99
C THR A 83 33.38 -10.68 -19.49
N PRO A 84 32.35 -11.15 -18.76
CA PRO A 84 32.19 -10.88 -17.34
C PRO A 84 33.10 -11.75 -16.48
N ILE A 85 33.61 -11.20 -15.37
CA ILE A 85 34.35 -11.93 -14.33
C ILE A 85 33.67 -11.70 -12.97
N ARG A 86 33.54 -12.78 -12.20
CA ARG A 86 32.84 -12.82 -10.91
C ARG A 86 33.63 -12.11 -9.79
N PRO A 87 32.97 -11.47 -8.81
CA PRO A 87 33.61 -11.21 -7.53
C PRO A 87 33.82 -12.53 -6.75
N VAL A 88 34.96 -12.65 -6.07
CA VAL A 88 35.26 -13.77 -5.16
C VAL A 88 35.52 -13.19 -3.76
N LEU A 89 34.73 -13.64 -2.78
CA LEU A 89 34.86 -13.28 -1.37
C LEU A 89 35.35 -14.48 -0.56
N SER A 90 36.45 -14.31 0.20
CA SER A 90 36.82 -15.07 1.41
C SER A 90 38.24 -14.68 1.88
N PRO A 91 38.58 -14.83 3.17
CA PRO A 91 37.79 -14.43 4.33
C PRO A 91 38.62 -13.62 5.36
N LEU A 92 37.97 -12.94 6.31
CA LEU A 92 38.68 -12.20 7.35
C LEU A 92 39.13 -13.13 8.50
N GLY A 93 40.44 -13.22 8.75
CA GLY A 93 41.03 -13.95 9.89
C GLY A 93 41.56 -13.00 10.95
N SER A 94 41.23 -13.23 12.22
CA SER A 94 41.72 -12.43 13.36
C SER A 94 42.93 -13.09 14.02
N LEU A 95 43.99 -12.32 14.33
CA LEU A 95 44.79 -12.51 15.56
C LEU A 95 45.79 -11.34 15.82
N ARG A 96 45.70 -10.80 17.04
CA ARG A 96 46.71 -10.08 17.86
C ARG A 96 48.06 -9.65 17.24
N GLY A 97 48.25 -8.33 17.19
CA GLY A 97 49.28 -7.60 17.97
C GLY A 97 50.74 -7.58 17.49
N GLY A 98 51.37 -6.40 17.53
CA GLY A 98 52.81 -6.22 17.29
C GLY A 98 53.20 -4.75 17.14
N SER A 99 54.13 -4.27 17.98
CA SER A 99 54.56 -2.86 18.01
C SER A 99 55.65 -2.55 16.97
N THR A 100 55.72 -1.27 16.56
CA THR A 100 56.88 -0.51 16.02
C THR A 100 57.72 -1.08 14.86
N ARG A 101 57.74 -0.34 13.74
CA ARG A 101 58.87 0.58 13.41
C ARG A 101 58.61 1.43 12.15
N ASP A 102 59.25 2.59 12.12
CA ASP A 102 59.25 3.54 11.00
C ASP A 102 60.05 3.03 9.80
N ILE A 103 59.50 3.18 8.59
CA ILE A 103 60.25 3.40 7.35
C ILE A 103 59.50 4.46 6.55
N SER A 104 60.15 5.61 6.31
CA SER A 104 59.60 6.74 5.56
C SER A 104 60.29 6.90 4.19
N LEU A 105 59.50 7.19 3.14
CA LEU A 105 59.90 7.54 1.76
C LEU A 105 58.62 8.07 1.03
N PRO A 106 58.71 8.85 -0.06
CA PRO A 106 58.62 10.31 0.08
C PRO A 106 57.40 10.97 -0.63
N ASN A 107 57.22 12.27 -0.39
CA ASN A 107 56.18 13.13 -0.96
C ASN A 107 56.04 13.06 -2.49
N SER A 108 54.79 13.03 -2.94
CA SER A 108 54.33 13.79 -4.11
C SER A 108 52.85 14.16 -3.94
N SER A 109 52.45 15.32 -4.47
CA SER A 109 51.04 15.78 -4.51
C SER A 109 50.34 16.02 -3.16
N GLN A 110 50.89 16.89 -2.30
CA GLN A 110 50.03 17.66 -1.39
C GLN A 110 49.35 18.78 -2.19
N GLU A 111 48.03 18.69 -2.36
CA GLU A 111 47.23 19.90 -2.59
C GLU A 111 47.11 20.65 -1.26
N ASN A 112 47.21 21.98 -1.31
CA ASN A 112 47.23 22.81 -0.10
C ASN A 112 45.82 22.96 0.50
N SER A 113 45.39 21.99 1.30
CA SER A 113 44.35 22.21 2.30
C SER A 113 44.89 23.21 3.34
N PRO A 114 44.27 24.40 3.53
CA PRO A 114 44.74 25.35 4.52
C PRO A 114 44.61 24.76 5.92
N GLN A 115 45.67 24.86 6.73
CA GLN A 115 45.50 24.70 8.18
C GLN A 115 44.58 25.81 8.69
N PRO A 116 43.62 25.52 9.60
CA PRO A 116 42.90 26.58 10.29
C PRO A 116 43.87 27.39 11.16
N ASP A 117 43.79 28.71 11.06
CA ASP A 117 44.61 29.61 11.88
C ASP A 117 44.33 29.40 13.39
N ALA A 118 45.34 29.69 14.22
CA ALA A 118 45.15 29.68 15.67
C ALA A 118 44.16 30.78 16.09
N PRO A 119 43.16 30.46 16.94
CA PRO A 119 42.12 31.43 17.31
C PRO A 119 42.73 32.60 18.11
N THR A 120 42.44 33.81 17.65
CA THR A 120 43.11 35.05 18.06
C THR A 120 42.23 35.85 19.04
N GLU A 121 42.86 36.53 20.01
CA GLU A 121 42.17 37.38 20.98
C GLU A 121 41.69 38.68 20.33
N ILE A 122 40.48 39.15 20.66
CA ILE A 122 39.86 40.33 20.03
C ILE A 122 40.73 41.59 20.15
N ARG A 123 41.46 41.78 21.26
CA ARG A 123 42.43 42.88 21.43
C ARG A 123 43.58 42.89 20.42
N ASN A 124 43.85 41.78 19.74
CA ASN A 124 44.94 41.65 18.77
C ASN A 124 44.45 41.80 17.30
N LEU A 125 43.24 42.32 17.09
CA LEU A 125 42.59 42.45 15.79
C LEU A 125 42.12 43.89 15.54
N PRO A 126 42.07 44.37 14.27
CA PRO A 126 41.38 45.60 13.93
C PRO A 126 39.87 45.41 14.11
N LEU A 127 39.17 46.42 14.63
CA LEU A 127 37.76 46.33 14.98
C LEU A 127 36.89 47.17 14.03
N VAL A 128 35.74 46.61 13.62
CA VAL A 128 34.74 47.29 12.78
C VAL A 128 33.45 47.51 13.56
N PHE A 129 33.02 48.77 13.69
CA PHE A 129 31.86 49.17 14.49
C PHE A 129 30.72 49.70 13.61
N ALA A 130 29.67 48.90 13.41
CA ALA A 130 28.42 49.29 12.78
C ALA A 130 27.52 50.03 13.80
N VAL A 131 27.52 51.37 13.76
CA VAL A 131 26.91 52.23 14.79
C VAL A 131 25.61 52.87 14.30
N ASP A 132 24.52 52.60 15.03
CA ASP A 132 23.21 53.22 14.85
C ASP A 132 23.27 54.71 15.21
N VAL A 133 23.35 55.57 14.20
CA VAL A 133 23.28 57.02 14.40
C VAL A 133 21.85 57.54 14.20
N SER A 134 20.81 56.72 14.40
CA SER A 134 19.43 57.16 14.24
C SER A 134 18.96 58.15 15.32
N ALA A 135 17.71 58.60 15.20
CA ALA A 135 17.17 59.64 16.06
C ALA A 135 16.91 59.17 17.52
N SER A 136 16.90 57.87 17.79
CA SER A 136 16.73 57.31 19.15
C SER A 136 18.02 57.36 19.96
N THR A 137 19.17 57.02 19.35
CA THR A 137 20.49 57.04 20.03
C THR A 137 20.94 58.45 20.45
N ARG A 138 20.18 59.50 20.10
CA ARG A 138 20.51 60.91 20.38
C ARG A 138 20.76 61.19 21.87
N GLY A 139 21.98 61.60 22.18
CA GLY A 139 22.38 62.13 23.48
C GLY A 139 23.13 61.11 24.31
N ARG A 140 22.53 60.61 25.40
CA ARG A 140 23.21 59.72 26.35
C ARG A 140 23.58 58.36 25.76
N VAL A 141 22.77 57.82 24.85
CA VAL A 141 23.06 56.55 24.16
C VAL A 141 24.31 56.69 23.28
N LEU A 142 24.31 57.59 22.30
CA LEU A 142 25.45 57.83 21.42
C LEU A 142 26.72 58.25 22.19
N HIS A 143 26.58 58.92 23.33
CA HIS A 143 27.73 59.21 24.20
C HIS A 143 28.33 57.94 24.82
N GLN A 144 27.52 56.98 25.25
CA GLN A 144 28.01 55.68 25.73
C GLN A 144 28.51 54.78 24.60
N GLU A 145 27.93 54.86 23.40
CA GLU A 145 28.46 54.18 22.21
C GLU A 145 29.86 54.69 21.86
N LYS A 146 30.04 56.03 21.78
CA LYS A 146 31.36 56.67 21.62
C LYS A 146 32.35 56.24 22.72
N ALA A 147 31.92 56.20 23.98
CA ALA A 147 32.75 55.79 25.10
C ALA A 147 33.17 54.31 25.02
N ALA A 148 32.26 53.41 24.63
CA ALA A 148 32.54 51.99 24.44
C ALA A 148 33.52 51.73 23.29
N ILE A 149 33.37 52.43 22.15
CA ILE A 149 34.33 52.37 21.03
C ILE A 149 35.70 52.87 21.48
N SER A 150 35.76 54.02 22.17
CA SER A 150 37.00 54.60 22.70
C SER A 150 37.70 53.65 23.68
N TYR A 151 36.92 52.95 24.52
CA TYR A 151 37.44 51.96 25.45
C TYR A 151 38.05 50.75 24.72
N LEU A 152 37.26 50.10 23.86
CA LEU A 152 37.66 48.91 23.12
C LEU A 152 38.87 49.15 22.21
N THR A 153 38.99 50.34 21.63
CA THR A 153 40.13 50.72 20.78
C THR A 153 41.37 51.12 21.58
N SER A 154 41.22 51.56 22.83
CA SER A 154 42.34 51.82 23.75
C SER A 154 42.97 50.56 24.37
N ASP A 155 42.27 49.43 24.32
CA ASP A 155 42.70 48.12 24.87
C ASP A 155 43.37 47.23 23.78
N LEU A 156 43.64 47.77 22.58
CA LEU A 156 44.21 47.03 21.45
C LEU A 156 45.75 46.89 21.51
N GLU A 157 46.25 45.70 21.21
CA GLU A 157 47.66 45.34 21.23
C GLU A 157 48.11 44.74 19.88
N PRO A 158 48.95 45.43 19.08
CA PRO A 158 49.52 46.76 19.29
C PRO A 158 48.53 47.90 19.03
N ALA A 159 48.75 49.06 19.68
CA ALA A 159 47.88 50.23 19.57
C ALA A 159 47.67 50.78 18.13
N THR A 160 48.55 50.44 17.17
CA THR A 160 48.37 50.75 15.74
C THR A 160 47.14 50.07 15.11
N LEU A 161 46.55 49.08 15.78
CA LEU A 161 45.26 48.49 15.38
C LEU A 161 44.09 49.48 15.56
N ALA A 162 44.20 50.50 16.42
CA ALA A 162 43.19 51.54 16.56
C ALA A 162 43.08 52.41 15.29
N ASP A 163 44.21 52.72 14.66
CA ASP A 163 44.26 53.45 13.38
C ASP A 163 43.61 52.63 12.24
N GLN A 164 43.74 51.30 12.31
CA GLN A 164 43.15 50.30 11.41
C GLN A 164 41.70 49.91 11.77
N SER A 165 41.16 50.44 12.87
CA SER A 165 39.79 50.17 13.32
C SER A 165 38.84 51.24 12.78
N HIS A 166 37.69 50.81 12.27
CA HIS A 166 36.77 51.65 11.50
C HIS A 166 35.36 51.67 12.11
N ILE A 167 34.72 52.84 12.06
CA ILE A 167 33.32 53.02 12.41
C ILE A 167 32.54 53.21 11.11
N LEU A 168 31.44 52.47 10.98
CA LEU A 168 30.51 52.48 9.86
C LEU A 168 29.16 53.02 10.37
N PRO A 169 28.89 54.34 10.24
CA PRO A 169 27.66 54.93 10.75
C PRO A 169 26.48 54.60 9.82
N TRP A 170 25.31 54.31 10.39
CA TRP A 170 24.09 54.02 9.63
C TRP A 170 22.84 54.61 10.31
N ASP A 171 21.88 55.09 9.52
CA ASP A 171 20.54 55.45 10.02
C ASP A 171 19.43 54.77 9.19
N ARG A 172 18.80 55.48 8.25
CA ARG A 172 18.05 54.94 7.11
C ARG A 172 18.90 54.89 5.82
N GLN A 173 20.11 55.45 5.87
CA GLN A 173 21.10 55.55 4.79
C GLN A 173 22.49 55.16 5.36
N PRO A 174 23.44 54.70 4.52
CA PRO A 174 24.84 54.59 4.93
C PRO A 174 25.49 55.96 5.02
N TYR A 175 26.46 56.08 5.92
CA TYR A 175 27.50 57.10 5.87
C TYR A 175 28.84 56.43 5.50
N ASP A 176 29.82 57.22 5.08
CA ASP A 176 31.16 56.71 4.76
C ASP A 176 31.92 56.23 6.02
N PRO A 177 32.85 55.27 5.88
CA PRO A 177 33.70 54.82 6.98
C PRO A 177 34.53 55.97 7.57
N ILE A 178 34.60 56.03 8.90
CA ILE A 178 35.54 56.90 9.62
C ILE A 178 36.52 56.06 10.45
N SER A 179 37.75 56.54 10.63
CA SER A 179 38.68 55.91 11.59
C SER A 179 38.11 56.00 13.01
N SER A 180 38.34 54.99 13.83
CA SER A 180 37.89 54.95 15.23
C SER A 180 38.44 56.12 16.05
N THR A 181 39.63 56.63 15.69
CA THR A 181 40.25 57.84 16.25
C THR A 181 39.37 59.11 16.09
N LEU A 182 38.41 59.09 15.16
CA LEU A 182 37.48 60.19 14.87
C LEU A 182 36.07 59.95 15.44
N VAL A 183 35.90 59.01 16.39
CA VAL A 183 34.63 58.69 17.08
C VAL A 183 33.86 59.92 17.58
N GLU A 184 34.55 60.99 17.99
CA GLU A 184 33.89 62.22 18.42
C GLU A 184 33.18 62.99 17.30
N THR A 185 33.51 62.73 16.04
CA THR A 185 32.84 63.36 14.88
C THR A 185 31.43 62.81 14.60
N LEU A 186 31.07 61.63 15.13
CA LEU A 186 29.74 61.01 14.95
C LEU A 186 28.61 61.95 15.36
N ARG A 187 27.57 62.02 14.52
CA ARG A 187 26.35 62.81 14.71
C ARG A 187 25.13 61.95 14.40
N ASN A 188 24.07 62.11 15.18
CA ASN A 188 22.78 61.45 14.95
C ASN A 188 22.00 62.08 13.78
N GLY A 189 21.54 61.23 12.86
CA GLY A 189 20.67 61.48 11.71
C GLY A 189 19.21 61.08 11.96
N SER A 190 18.59 60.30 11.07
CA SER A 190 17.14 60.04 11.10
C SER A 190 16.69 58.70 10.50
N GLY A 191 15.80 57.99 11.22
CA GLY A 191 15.29 56.67 10.82
C GLY A 191 16.27 55.53 11.07
N THR A 192 15.77 54.29 11.05
CA THR A 192 16.53 53.09 11.48
C THR A 192 16.27 51.94 10.51
N ASP A 193 17.23 51.63 9.65
CA ASP A 193 17.24 50.53 8.69
C ASP A 193 18.68 49.98 8.54
N PRO A 194 19.07 48.95 9.30
CA PRO A 194 20.46 48.46 9.31
C PRO A 194 20.88 47.85 7.98
N SER A 195 19.93 47.52 7.10
CA SER A 195 20.18 47.08 5.72
C SER A 195 20.99 48.11 4.91
N ALA A 196 20.83 49.40 5.24
CA ALA A 196 21.47 50.51 4.55
C ALA A 196 23.00 50.48 4.62
N ILE A 197 23.59 49.86 5.67
CA ILE A 197 25.05 49.76 5.83
C ILE A 197 25.72 49.09 4.62
N PHE A 198 25.02 48.16 3.96
CA PHE A 198 25.52 47.41 2.81
C PHE A 198 25.40 48.13 1.47
N GLU A 199 24.71 49.28 1.42
CA GLU A 199 24.52 50.07 0.20
C GLU A 199 25.79 50.85 -0.18
N ASN A 200 26.66 51.16 0.79
CA ASN A 200 27.99 51.72 0.55
C ASN A 200 29.02 50.60 0.35
N GLU A 201 29.78 50.66 -0.74
CA GLU A 201 30.74 49.62 -1.12
C GLU A 201 31.93 49.52 -0.16
N LEU A 202 32.40 50.65 0.39
CA LEU A 202 33.49 50.68 1.38
C LEU A 202 33.04 50.06 2.71
N ASN A 203 31.84 50.38 3.17
CA ASN A 203 31.25 49.76 4.37
C ASN A 203 31.17 48.23 4.21
N ARG A 204 30.76 47.77 3.02
CA ARG A 204 30.69 46.34 2.70
C ARG A 204 32.08 45.69 2.70
N GLN A 205 33.08 46.35 2.10
CA GLN A 205 34.47 45.85 2.08
C GLN A 205 35.02 45.68 3.50
N TYR A 206 34.93 46.70 4.35
CA TYR A 206 35.39 46.60 5.75
C TYR A 206 34.70 45.49 6.55
N LEU A 207 33.41 45.22 6.30
CA LEU A 207 32.70 44.12 6.92
C LEU A 207 33.13 42.74 6.38
N GLN A 208 33.45 42.64 5.08
CA GLN A 208 33.88 41.39 4.45
C GLN A 208 35.33 41.00 4.75
N GLU A 209 36.20 41.99 5.02
CA GLU A 209 37.63 41.78 5.30
C GLU A 209 37.95 41.58 6.80
N THR A 210 37.01 41.88 7.71
CA THR A 210 37.27 41.78 9.17
C THR A 210 37.02 40.39 9.76
N ASN A 211 37.85 40.02 10.75
CA ASN A 211 37.63 38.87 11.61
C ASN A 211 36.40 39.03 12.53
N ILE A 212 36.07 40.27 12.91
CA ILE A 212 35.02 40.59 13.88
C ILE A 212 34.36 41.94 13.61
N TRP A 213 33.05 42.03 13.83
CA TRP A 213 32.32 43.30 13.81
C TRP A 213 31.38 43.47 15.00
N PHE A 214 31.13 44.73 15.34
CA PHE A 214 30.31 45.17 16.45
C PHE A 214 29.06 45.87 15.92
N LEU A 215 27.87 45.40 16.28
CA LEU A 215 26.59 46.03 15.96
C LEU A 215 26.07 46.76 17.21
N MET A 216 26.04 48.09 17.15
CA MET A 216 25.70 48.97 18.27
C MET A 216 24.41 49.73 17.95
N THR A 217 23.40 49.65 18.83
CA THR A 217 22.05 50.19 18.60
C THR A 217 21.25 50.33 19.90
N ASP A 218 20.24 51.21 19.93
CA ASP A 218 19.13 51.18 20.91
C ASP A 218 17.77 50.81 20.27
N GLY A 219 17.80 50.52 18.97
CA GLY A 219 16.66 50.59 18.07
C GLY A 219 15.76 49.37 18.05
N ALA A 220 14.58 49.57 17.45
CA ALA A 220 13.62 48.51 17.17
C ALA A 220 13.18 48.59 15.71
N ILE A 221 13.36 47.51 14.96
CA ILE A 221 12.91 47.37 13.57
C ILE A 221 11.71 46.42 13.46
N LYS A 222 10.88 46.62 12.43
CA LYS A 222 9.77 45.73 12.11
C LYS A 222 10.26 44.52 11.32
N GLU A 223 9.54 43.42 11.42
CA GLU A 223 9.86 42.14 10.77
C GLU A 223 10.28 42.22 9.28
N PRO A 224 9.65 43.03 8.39
CA PRO A 224 10.15 43.16 7.01
C PRO A 224 11.58 43.70 6.89
N ARG A 225 12.05 44.50 7.86
CA ARG A 225 13.44 44.96 7.95
C ARG A 225 14.37 43.94 8.59
N VAL A 226 13.87 43.13 9.54
CA VAL A 226 14.62 41.96 10.05
C VAL A 226 14.94 41.04 8.88
N ASN A 227 13.94 40.75 8.05
CA ASN A 227 14.05 39.87 6.89
C ASN A 227 14.96 40.48 5.80
N ALA A 228 14.85 41.78 5.51
CA ALA A 228 15.78 42.45 4.59
C ALA A 228 17.23 42.40 5.08
N PHE A 229 17.46 42.69 6.37
CA PHE A 229 18.79 42.72 6.97
C PHE A 229 19.43 41.32 7.04
N ALA A 230 18.69 40.29 7.47
CA ALA A 230 19.16 38.91 7.51
C ALA A 230 19.53 38.38 6.12
N ASN A 231 18.71 38.66 5.10
CA ASN A 231 19.02 38.29 3.73
C ASN A 231 20.24 39.04 3.18
N LYS A 232 20.45 40.31 3.56
CA LYS A 232 21.65 41.06 3.17
C LYS A 232 22.93 40.58 3.85
N ILE A 233 22.88 40.21 5.13
CA ILE A 233 24.00 39.56 5.83
C ILE A 233 24.42 38.28 5.09
N ALA A 234 23.45 37.45 4.70
CA ALA A 234 23.68 36.23 3.93
C ALA A 234 24.21 36.49 2.51
N GLU A 235 23.68 37.48 1.80
CA GLU A 235 24.14 37.88 0.46
C GLU A 235 25.55 38.50 0.45
N THR A 236 26.00 39.04 1.58
CA THR A 236 27.36 39.60 1.74
C THR A 236 28.37 38.60 2.32
N GLY A 237 27.97 37.39 2.69
CA GLY A 237 28.86 36.35 3.23
C GLY A 237 29.22 36.53 4.72
N LEU A 238 28.63 37.52 5.41
CA LEU A 238 29.00 37.90 6.78
C LEU A 238 28.48 36.94 7.85
N HIS A 239 27.64 35.98 7.48
CA HIS A 239 27.07 34.98 8.37
C HIS A 239 28.10 33.97 8.91
N GLY A 240 29.30 33.90 8.35
CA GLY A 240 30.42 33.13 8.92
C GLY A 240 31.40 33.95 9.75
N THR A 241 31.20 35.27 9.91
CA THR A 241 32.07 36.18 10.67
C THR A 241 31.64 36.26 12.13
N ALA A 242 32.59 36.45 13.05
CA ALA A 242 32.29 36.65 14.47
C ALA A 242 31.62 38.02 14.73
N ALA A 243 30.65 38.08 15.65
CA ALA A 243 29.85 39.29 15.85
C ALA A 243 29.53 39.59 17.33
N VAL A 244 29.70 40.85 17.71
CA VAL A 244 29.28 41.39 19.03
C VAL A 244 28.10 42.32 18.82
N ILE A 245 26.96 42.03 19.44
CA ILE A 245 25.78 42.89 19.40
C ILE A 245 25.66 43.57 20.77
N ILE A 246 25.55 44.90 20.78
CA ILE A 246 25.39 45.69 22.01
C ILE A 246 24.13 46.53 21.88
N VAL A 247 23.11 46.20 22.69
CA VAL A 247 21.91 47.03 22.86
C VAL A 247 22.15 48.03 23.98
N PHE A 248 22.18 49.31 23.63
CA PHE A 248 22.29 50.39 24.60
C PHE A 248 20.88 50.76 25.08
N GLY A 249 20.66 50.77 26.40
CA GLY A 249 19.33 51.00 26.94
C GLY A 249 19.36 51.40 28.41
N ASN A 250 18.19 51.35 29.06
CA ASN A 250 18.07 51.59 30.49
C ASN A 250 17.22 50.49 31.15
N ARG A 251 17.51 50.20 32.42
CA ARG A 251 16.85 49.12 33.20
C ARG A 251 15.45 49.45 33.72
N SER A 252 14.73 50.44 33.14
CA SER A 252 13.36 50.78 33.59
C SER A 252 12.29 49.72 33.24
N ARG A 253 12.67 48.68 32.49
CA ARG A 253 11.82 47.55 32.10
C ARG A 253 12.54 46.25 32.45
N SER A 254 11.79 45.16 32.67
CA SER A 254 12.37 43.81 32.78
C SER A 254 13.18 43.45 31.52
N PRO A 255 14.30 42.69 31.65
CA PRO A 255 15.07 42.20 30.51
C PRO A 255 14.24 41.54 29.41
N SER A 256 13.17 40.82 29.76
CA SER A 256 12.30 40.13 28.79
C SER A 256 11.60 41.08 27.80
N ARG A 257 11.56 42.39 28.10
CA ARG A 257 10.99 43.45 27.25
C ARG A 257 12.04 44.27 26.49
N CYS A 258 13.32 43.89 26.52
CA CYS A 258 14.35 44.53 25.69
C CYS A 258 14.15 44.15 24.22
N ASN A 259 14.09 45.11 23.31
CA ASN A 259 13.91 44.79 21.90
C ASN A 259 15.25 44.30 21.31
N VAL A 260 15.23 43.11 20.69
CA VAL A 260 16.41 42.47 20.09
C VAL A 260 16.32 42.36 18.56
N SER A 261 15.28 42.94 17.93
CA SER A 261 14.98 42.79 16.50
C SER A 261 16.15 43.13 15.55
N VAL A 262 16.90 44.20 15.84
CA VAL A 262 18.04 44.63 15.02
C VAL A 262 19.15 43.57 15.02
N GLY A 263 19.55 43.11 16.21
CA GLY A 263 20.61 42.11 16.36
C GLY A 263 20.20 40.68 16.04
N MET A 264 18.91 40.34 16.10
CA MET A 264 18.42 38.96 15.91
C MET A 264 18.87 38.36 14.57
N SER A 265 18.88 39.17 13.50
CA SER A 265 19.35 38.76 12.17
C SER A 265 20.81 38.30 12.15
N VAL A 266 21.67 38.97 12.92
CA VAL A 266 23.10 38.62 13.07
C VAL A 266 23.25 37.42 13.99
N PHE A 267 22.55 37.44 15.13
CA PHE A 267 22.61 36.37 16.13
C PHE A 267 22.06 35.04 15.61
N ALA A 268 21.08 35.05 14.70
CA ALA A 268 20.57 33.84 14.07
C ALA A 268 21.69 33.08 13.34
N VAL A 269 22.42 33.77 12.48
CA VAL A 269 23.33 33.15 11.51
C VAL A 269 24.77 33.00 11.97
N SER A 270 25.34 33.97 12.71
CA SER A 270 26.77 33.94 13.08
C SER A 270 27.08 32.80 14.07
N PRO A 271 28.05 31.90 13.81
CA PRO A 271 28.37 30.80 14.72
C PRO A 271 29.06 31.25 16.02
N HIS A 272 29.81 32.36 15.99
CA HIS A 272 30.52 32.93 17.14
C HIS A 272 29.94 34.32 17.41
N CYS A 273 28.94 34.41 18.29
CA CYS A 273 28.20 35.65 18.51
C CYS A 273 27.82 35.87 19.99
N VAL A 274 27.84 37.12 20.43
CA VAL A 274 27.33 37.55 21.74
C VAL A 274 26.32 38.68 21.60
N PHE A 275 25.32 38.65 22.46
CA PHE A 275 24.25 39.62 22.58
C PHE A 275 24.32 40.24 23.98
N LEU A 276 24.70 41.51 24.03
CA LEU A 276 24.97 42.28 25.25
C LEU A 276 23.94 43.39 25.43
N PHE A 277 23.69 43.77 26.67
CA PHE A 277 22.93 44.97 27.04
C PHE A 277 23.80 45.90 27.89
N HIS A 278 23.91 47.16 27.49
CA HIS A 278 24.62 48.20 28.22
C HIS A 278 23.62 49.16 28.88
N ASP A 279 23.59 49.23 30.21
CA ASP A 279 22.77 50.20 30.93
C ASP A 279 23.42 51.58 30.91
N VAL A 280 22.92 52.49 30.07
CA VAL A 280 23.49 53.85 29.87
C VAL A 280 23.46 54.73 31.13
N MET A 281 22.79 54.27 32.20
CA MET A 281 22.72 54.93 33.49
C MET A 281 23.86 54.54 34.44
N SER A 282 24.29 53.27 34.46
CA SER A 282 25.36 52.78 35.36
C SER A 282 26.66 52.38 34.65
N GLY A 283 26.61 52.14 33.33
CA GLY A 283 27.72 51.54 32.57
C GLY A 283 27.86 50.03 32.75
N GLU A 284 26.93 49.37 33.45
CA GLU A 284 26.95 47.91 33.64
C GLU A 284 26.56 47.17 32.35
N LEU A 285 27.33 46.12 32.04
CA LEU A 285 27.21 45.32 30.83
C LEU A 285 26.72 43.91 31.16
N PHE A 286 25.55 43.55 30.64
CA PHE A 286 24.85 42.29 30.91
C PHE A 286 24.87 41.40 29.67
N VAL A 287 25.04 40.09 29.85
CA VAL A 287 24.95 39.10 28.77
C VAL A 287 23.49 38.66 28.62
N LEU A 288 22.88 38.95 27.46
CA LEU A 288 21.55 38.46 27.11
C LEU A 288 21.61 37.04 26.53
N HIS A 289 22.54 36.78 25.61
CA HIS A 289 22.87 35.44 25.11
C HIS A 289 24.29 35.43 24.53
N ALA A 290 24.97 34.28 24.52
CA ALA A 290 26.23 34.06 23.81
C ALA A 290 26.24 32.69 23.11
N LYS A 291 27.08 32.51 22.09
CA LYS A 291 27.37 31.22 21.44
C LYS A 291 28.76 31.19 20.78
N GLY A 292 29.23 29.98 20.49
CA GLY A 292 30.59 29.76 19.98
C GLY A 292 31.63 30.24 21.00
N SER A 293 32.69 30.90 20.52
CA SER A 293 33.77 31.44 21.37
C SER A 293 33.29 32.27 22.56
N PHE A 294 32.23 33.06 22.39
CA PHE A 294 31.75 33.97 23.43
C PHE A 294 31.03 33.27 24.59
N ALA A 295 30.80 31.96 24.51
CA ALA A 295 30.35 31.17 25.66
C ALA A 295 31.34 31.23 26.84
N SER A 296 32.63 31.52 26.59
CA SER A 296 33.64 31.71 27.65
C SER A 296 33.48 32.98 28.49
N LEU A 297 32.50 33.85 28.17
CA LEU A 297 32.11 35.01 29.00
C LEU A 297 31.17 34.62 30.15
N LEU A 298 30.85 33.33 30.26
CA LEU A 298 29.96 32.76 31.27
C LEU A 298 30.78 31.88 32.26
N PRO A 299 30.40 31.83 33.55
CA PRO A 299 30.89 30.78 34.45
C PRO A 299 30.59 29.38 33.91
N GLU A 300 31.52 28.43 34.11
CA GLU A 300 31.48 27.07 33.53
C GLU A 300 30.20 26.28 33.89
N ASP A 301 29.66 26.47 35.10
CA ASP A 301 28.42 25.83 35.57
C ASP A 301 27.13 26.61 35.21
N SER A 302 27.22 27.79 34.59
CA SER A 302 26.07 28.67 34.40
C SER A 302 25.22 28.31 33.17
N THR A 303 23.90 28.33 33.35
CA THR A 303 22.92 28.19 32.27
C THR A 303 22.28 29.54 31.96
N PHE A 304 21.86 29.76 30.71
CA PHE A 304 21.15 31.00 30.36
C PHE A 304 19.79 31.06 31.03
N THR A 305 19.53 32.15 31.76
CA THR A 305 18.24 32.47 32.35
C THR A 305 17.18 32.62 31.25
N SER A 306 16.17 31.76 31.27
CA SER A 306 15.02 31.87 30.34
C SER A 306 14.25 33.17 30.60
N PHE A 307 13.98 33.93 29.54
CA PHE A 307 13.37 35.25 29.62
C PHE A 307 11.84 35.16 29.76
N GLY A 308 11.36 35.10 31.00
CA GLY A 308 9.94 35.19 31.35
C GLY A 308 9.50 36.61 31.78
N PRO A 309 8.20 36.81 32.06
CA PRO A 309 7.69 38.09 32.57
C PRO A 309 8.35 38.54 33.88
N GLU A 310 8.76 37.59 34.71
CA GLU A 310 9.33 37.81 36.06
C GLU A 310 10.85 37.98 36.09
N THR A 311 11.55 37.74 34.98
CA THR A 311 13.03 37.83 34.90
C THR A 311 13.50 39.24 35.23
N ARG A 312 14.61 39.34 35.98
CA ARG A 312 15.19 40.57 36.52
C ARG A 312 16.61 40.78 36.00
N TRP A 313 17.13 41.99 36.17
CA TRP A 313 18.50 42.34 35.77
C TRP A 313 19.57 41.67 36.64
N GLU A 314 19.18 41.28 37.84
CA GLU A 314 19.99 40.57 38.82
C GLU A 314 20.11 39.07 38.48
N ASP A 315 19.20 38.54 37.64
CA ASP A 315 19.20 37.14 37.17
C ASP A 315 20.09 36.93 35.93
N LEU A 316 20.81 37.97 35.47
CA LEU A 316 21.65 37.95 34.27
C LEU A 316 23.14 38.04 34.62
N ASN A 317 23.94 37.23 33.92
CA ASN A 317 25.39 37.29 33.99
C ASN A 317 25.91 38.67 33.54
N ARG A 318 26.90 39.19 34.26
CA ARG A 318 27.56 40.46 33.99
C ARG A 318 28.98 40.21 33.47
N THR A 319 29.45 41.10 32.61
CA THR A 319 30.79 41.01 32.01
C THR A 319 31.40 42.40 31.85
N THR A 320 32.63 42.52 31.37
CA THR A 320 33.27 43.80 31.06
C THR A 320 33.83 43.82 29.64
N TYR A 321 34.13 45.01 29.12
CA TYR A 321 34.81 45.15 27.83
C TYR A 321 36.23 44.53 27.82
N VAL A 322 36.86 44.38 28.99
CA VAL A 322 38.18 43.72 29.15
C VAL A 322 38.05 42.19 29.08
N ASP A 323 36.96 41.64 29.61
CA ASP A 323 36.69 40.19 29.49
C ASP A 323 36.32 39.86 28.04
N LEU A 324 35.58 40.75 27.39
CA LEU A 324 35.24 40.68 25.96
C LEU A 324 36.49 40.75 25.05
N SER A 325 37.42 41.69 25.28
CA SER A 325 38.61 41.85 24.44
C SER A 325 39.55 40.64 24.47
N ARG A 326 39.46 39.81 25.52
CA ARG A 326 40.26 38.59 25.72
C ARG A 326 39.64 37.32 25.10
N VAL A 327 38.42 37.38 24.56
CA VAL A 327 37.79 36.22 23.91
C VAL A 327 38.56 35.82 22.65
N LYS A 328 38.77 34.50 22.46
CA LYS A 328 39.49 33.94 21.32
C LYS A 328 38.53 33.50 20.22
N ILE A 329 38.63 34.14 19.05
CA ILE A 329 37.78 33.87 17.88
C ILE A 329 38.59 33.20 16.75
N PRO A 330 37.98 32.30 15.95
CA PRO A 330 38.60 31.79 14.73
C PRO A 330 38.58 32.83 13.60
N SER A 331 39.32 32.56 12.52
CA SER A 331 39.14 33.26 11.24
C SER A 331 37.71 33.06 10.69
N PRO A 332 37.13 34.03 9.95
CA PRO A 332 35.80 33.91 9.37
C PRO A 332 35.64 32.68 8.47
N ILE A 333 34.46 32.06 8.52
CA ILE A 333 34.12 30.92 7.66
C ILE A 333 33.47 31.47 6.38
N GLN A 334 34.03 31.19 5.20
CA GLN A 334 33.38 31.57 3.95
C GLN A 334 32.20 30.64 3.68
N LEU A 335 30.98 31.21 3.58
CA LEU A 335 29.72 30.48 3.42
C LEU A 335 28.93 31.02 2.22
N SER A 336 28.30 30.13 1.46
CA SER A 336 27.32 30.52 0.43
C SER A 336 26.07 31.11 1.09
N LYS A 337 25.27 31.89 0.35
CA LYS A 337 24.07 32.58 0.86
C LYS A 337 23.18 31.67 1.70
N ASP A 338 22.96 30.42 1.30
CA ASP A 338 22.01 29.52 1.94
C ASP A 338 22.65 28.46 2.84
N GLU A 339 23.94 28.58 3.11
CA GLU A 339 24.68 27.73 4.04
C GLU A 339 24.70 28.33 5.46
N VAL A 340 24.54 27.47 6.47
CA VAL A 340 24.60 27.82 7.90
C VAL A 340 25.48 26.84 8.65
N VAL A 341 26.18 27.31 9.69
CA VAL A 341 26.99 26.46 10.57
C VAL A 341 26.13 25.99 11.74
N LEU A 342 25.92 24.68 11.85
CA LEU A 342 25.20 24.06 12.96
C LEU A 342 26.09 23.96 14.22
N PRO A 343 25.54 23.81 15.43
CA PRO A 343 26.32 23.82 16.68
C PRO A 343 27.36 22.70 16.84
N ASN A 344 27.34 21.69 15.96
CA ASN A 344 28.35 20.63 15.87
C ASN A 344 29.46 20.92 14.83
N GLY A 345 29.53 22.15 14.31
CA GLY A 345 30.48 22.57 13.28
C GLY A 345 30.14 22.11 11.85
N LYS A 346 29.05 21.36 11.64
CA LYS A 346 28.64 20.94 10.30
C LYS A 346 28.02 22.11 9.55
N ILE A 347 28.50 22.39 8.33
CA ILE A 347 27.82 23.28 7.38
C ILE A 347 26.58 22.57 6.82
N PHE A 348 25.46 23.27 6.76
CA PHE A 348 24.19 22.77 6.25
C PHE A 348 23.55 23.77 5.29
N ASN A 349 23.04 23.30 4.16
CA ASN A 349 22.39 24.14 3.15
C ASN A 349 20.86 24.15 3.36
N MET A 350 20.31 25.33 3.63
CA MET A 350 18.88 25.56 3.88
C MET A 350 18.01 25.21 2.66
N MET A 351 18.53 25.35 1.43
CA MET A 351 17.81 24.94 0.21
C MET A 351 17.47 23.45 0.20
N SER A 352 18.20 22.59 0.94
CA SER A 352 17.85 21.17 1.08
C SER A 352 16.52 20.97 1.80
N ILE A 353 16.14 21.86 2.73
CA ILE A 353 14.81 21.85 3.36
C ILE A 353 13.78 22.42 2.38
N TYR A 354 14.06 23.57 1.77
CA TYR A 354 13.12 24.29 0.91
C TYR A 354 12.75 23.51 -0.35
N ASN A 355 13.69 22.74 -0.92
CA ASN A 355 13.47 21.85 -2.06
C ASN A 355 13.05 20.42 -1.65
N ASN A 356 12.93 20.13 -0.33
CA ASN A 356 12.65 18.79 0.21
C ASN A 356 13.64 17.70 -0.29
N THR A 357 14.94 18.02 -0.32
CA THR A 357 16.04 17.12 -0.74
C THR A 357 16.96 16.68 0.41
N VAL A 358 16.58 16.91 1.68
CA VAL A 358 17.32 16.42 2.86
C VAL A 358 17.39 14.90 2.85
N THR A 359 18.59 14.32 2.96
CA THR A 359 18.78 12.86 3.03
C THR A 359 18.26 12.26 4.34
N GLU A 360 17.96 10.96 4.38
CA GLU A 360 17.45 10.32 5.60
C GLU A 360 18.45 10.38 6.76
N GLN A 361 19.74 10.18 6.49
CA GLN A 361 20.80 10.30 7.50
C GLN A 361 20.86 11.71 8.09
N GLU A 362 20.74 12.75 7.27
CA GLU A 362 20.73 14.14 7.71
C GLU A 362 19.45 14.52 8.43
N ARG A 363 18.31 14.00 7.98
CA ARG A 363 17.02 14.15 8.66
C ARG A 363 17.08 13.56 10.07
N LEU A 364 17.65 12.36 10.24
CA LEU A 364 17.89 11.77 11.56
C LEU A 364 18.91 12.57 12.37
N GLN A 365 19.97 13.09 11.75
CA GLN A 365 20.96 13.96 12.40
C GLN A 365 20.33 15.27 12.93
N LEU A 366 19.45 15.91 12.16
CA LEU A 366 18.74 17.14 12.55
C LEU A 366 17.69 16.87 13.63
N LEU A 367 16.86 15.82 13.47
CA LEU A 367 15.84 15.47 14.46
C LEU A 367 16.43 14.94 15.77
N SER A 368 17.67 14.43 15.78
CA SER A 368 18.38 13.99 16.99
C SER A 368 19.10 15.12 17.74
N ASN A 369 19.36 16.27 17.09
CA ASN A 369 20.03 17.42 17.68
C ASN A 369 19.13 18.67 17.62
N TYR A 370 18.32 18.88 18.65
CA TYR A 370 17.43 20.05 18.72
C TYR A 370 18.18 21.37 18.59
N ALA A 371 19.36 21.56 19.19
CA ALA A 371 20.13 22.80 19.05
C ALA A 371 20.50 23.14 17.58
N ALA A 372 20.66 22.14 16.71
CA ALA A 372 20.87 22.34 15.27
C ALA A 372 19.57 22.73 14.54
N LEU A 373 18.46 22.08 14.88
CA LEU A 373 17.14 22.42 14.35
C LEU A 373 16.67 23.80 14.85
N ASP A 374 16.98 24.16 16.08
CA ASP A 374 16.69 25.44 16.72
C ASP A 374 17.45 26.60 16.04
N VAL A 375 18.66 26.36 15.51
CA VAL A 375 19.35 27.29 14.58
C VAL A 375 18.58 27.42 13.26
N ILE A 376 18.21 26.31 12.63
CA ILE A 376 17.46 26.30 11.36
C ILE A 376 16.13 27.07 11.49
N LEU A 377 15.41 26.90 12.61
CA LEU A 377 14.18 27.63 12.92
C LEU A 377 14.42 29.14 13.08
N LEU A 378 15.47 29.54 13.80
CA LEU A 378 15.79 30.95 14.02
C LEU A 378 16.26 31.66 12.74
N VAL A 379 17.05 30.98 11.89
CA VAL A 379 17.44 31.48 10.57
C VAL A 379 16.23 31.58 9.64
N ALA A 380 15.38 30.55 9.57
CA ALA A 380 14.17 30.61 8.75
C ALA A 380 13.18 31.70 9.22
N LYS A 381 13.03 31.92 10.55
CA LYS A 381 12.25 33.06 11.07
C LYS A 381 12.86 34.38 10.62
N THR A 382 14.16 34.60 10.85
CA THR A 382 14.80 35.88 10.53
C THR A 382 14.94 36.18 9.03
N ARG A 383 14.84 35.19 8.14
CA ARG A 383 14.76 35.40 6.69
C ARG A 383 13.33 35.60 6.14
N GLY A 384 12.30 35.22 6.91
CA GLY A 384 10.90 35.18 6.46
C GLY A 384 10.47 33.86 5.81
N GLU A 385 11.25 32.79 5.99
CA GLU A 385 11.12 31.48 5.31
C GLU A 385 10.56 30.38 6.23
N SER A 386 10.13 30.74 7.45
CA SER A 386 9.64 29.80 8.49
C SER A 386 8.51 28.87 8.03
N PHE A 387 7.65 29.34 7.11
CA PHE A 387 6.58 28.54 6.49
C PHE A 387 7.11 27.34 5.69
N LEU A 388 8.23 27.47 4.99
CA LEU A 388 8.82 26.36 4.22
C LEU A 388 9.30 25.23 5.13
N VAL A 389 9.83 25.58 6.31
CA VAL A 389 10.24 24.60 7.32
C VAL A 389 9.02 23.89 7.93
N LYS A 390 7.88 24.59 8.11
CA LYS A 390 6.61 23.96 8.54
C LYS A 390 6.14 22.92 7.54
N LEU A 391 6.10 23.27 6.25
CA LEU A 391 5.70 22.34 5.17
C LEU A 391 6.61 21.11 5.10
N TRP A 392 7.92 21.27 5.31
CA TRP A 392 8.86 20.15 5.39
C TRP A 392 8.54 19.22 6.57
N ILE A 393 8.34 19.76 7.78
CA ILE A 393 7.98 18.98 8.98
C ILE A 393 6.62 18.27 8.81
N GLU A 394 5.62 18.93 8.21
CA GLU A 394 4.34 18.31 7.87
C GLU A 394 4.44 17.23 6.77
N SER A 395 5.38 17.38 5.84
CA SER A 395 5.72 16.34 4.86
C SER A 395 6.30 15.11 5.55
N LEU A 396 7.27 15.31 6.45
CA LEU A 396 7.86 14.24 7.28
C LEU A 396 6.82 13.56 8.18
N HIS A 397 5.91 14.32 8.79
CA HIS A 397 4.88 13.73 9.63
C HIS A 397 3.95 12.80 8.81
N ARG A 398 3.56 13.22 7.60
CA ARG A 398 2.76 12.40 6.67
C ARG A 398 3.51 11.19 6.10
N SER A 399 4.83 11.27 5.89
CA SER A 399 5.60 10.13 5.38
C SER A 399 5.83 9.05 6.44
N ASN A 400 6.14 9.42 7.69
CA ASN A 400 6.44 8.45 8.76
C ASN A 400 5.20 7.69 9.26
N GLN A 401 4.01 8.30 9.19
CA GLN A 401 2.73 7.60 9.42
C GLN A 401 2.43 6.51 8.36
N LYS A 402 3.20 6.44 7.27
CA LYS A 402 3.02 5.52 6.14
C LYS A 402 4.19 4.56 5.90
N ALA A 403 5.10 4.38 6.86
CA ALA A 403 6.08 3.29 6.81
C ALA A 403 5.33 1.95 6.74
N GLU A 404 5.26 1.31 5.57
CA GLU A 404 4.37 0.16 5.37
C GLU A 404 5.01 -1.12 5.92
N LEU A 405 4.77 -1.37 7.22
CA LEU A 405 5.28 -2.49 8.02
C LEU A 405 5.04 -3.88 7.38
N THR A 406 4.09 -3.99 6.45
CA THR A 406 3.82 -5.17 5.62
C THR A 406 4.91 -5.48 4.59
N LEU A 407 5.71 -4.49 4.16
CA LEU A 407 6.70 -4.60 3.07
C LEU A 407 8.15 -4.82 3.55
N VAL A 408 8.44 -4.69 4.86
CA VAL A 408 9.80 -4.86 5.42
C VAL A 408 10.39 -6.23 5.07
N GLU A 409 11.65 -6.28 4.64
CA GLU A 409 12.26 -7.53 4.15
C GLU A 409 12.42 -8.59 5.25
N ARG A 410 12.02 -9.84 4.93
CA ARG A 410 12.19 -11.02 5.79
C ARG A 410 13.51 -11.71 5.44
N GLU A 411 14.58 -11.35 6.15
CA GLU A 411 15.92 -11.91 6.01
C GLU A 411 15.97 -13.42 6.38
N ASP A 412 16.65 -14.24 5.57
CA ASP A 412 17.06 -15.61 5.97
C ASP A 412 18.48 -15.55 6.57
N ILE A 413 18.59 -15.77 7.88
CA ILE A 413 19.83 -15.58 8.66
C ILE A 413 20.95 -16.44 8.07
N ASP A 414 22.02 -15.79 7.60
CA ASP A 414 23.15 -16.41 6.90
C ASP A 414 22.74 -17.39 5.76
N SER A 415 21.56 -17.21 5.15
CA SER A 415 20.97 -18.19 4.22
C SER A 415 20.84 -19.61 4.81
N ARG A 416 20.55 -19.75 6.11
CA ARG A 416 20.46 -21.05 6.81
C ARG A 416 19.16 -21.79 6.47
N GLY A 417 18.02 -21.12 6.46
CA GLY A 417 16.72 -21.69 6.09
C GLY A 417 16.73 -22.22 4.65
N LYS A 418 17.29 -21.46 3.71
CA LYS A 418 17.48 -21.86 2.31
C LYS A 418 18.43 -23.05 2.17
N ARG A 419 19.49 -23.15 3.00
CA ARG A 419 20.38 -24.32 3.04
C ARG A 419 19.68 -25.56 3.59
N ALA A 420 18.95 -25.44 4.70
CA ALA A 420 18.17 -26.53 5.28
C ALA A 420 17.08 -27.03 4.31
N MET A 421 16.37 -26.11 3.64
CA MET A 421 15.39 -26.43 2.60
C MET A 421 16.04 -27.16 1.43
N LYS A 422 17.18 -26.69 0.92
CA LYS A 422 17.88 -27.37 -0.19
C LYS A 422 18.32 -28.79 0.20
N TRP A 423 18.83 -29.00 1.42
CA TRP A 423 19.18 -30.34 1.89
C TRP A 423 17.96 -31.26 2.04
N LEU A 424 16.82 -30.74 2.52
CA LEU A 424 15.56 -31.49 2.56
C LEU A 424 15.12 -31.91 1.14
N LEU A 425 15.12 -30.98 0.18
CA LEU A 425 14.73 -31.26 -1.22
C LEU A 425 15.63 -32.31 -1.88
N MET A 426 16.96 -32.24 -1.66
CA MET A 426 17.90 -33.24 -2.17
C MET A 426 17.76 -34.61 -1.49
N ALA A 427 17.41 -34.66 -0.20
CA ALA A 427 17.14 -35.92 0.51
C ALA A 427 15.83 -36.60 0.05
N ILE A 428 14.83 -35.82 -0.38
CA ILE A 428 13.56 -36.28 -0.96
C ILE A 428 13.71 -36.72 -2.43
N GLU A 429 14.61 -36.09 -3.17
CA GLU A 429 15.02 -36.54 -4.50
C GLU A 429 15.70 -37.91 -4.42
N ALA A 430 16.69 -38.05 -3.53
CA ALA A 430 17.52 -39.25 -3.37
C ALA A 430 16.89 -40.39 -2.53
N SER A 431 15.66 -40.24 -2.04
CA SER A 431 14.96 -41.33 -1.34
C SER A 431 14.44 -42.37 -2.34
N PRO A 432 14.70 -43.68 -2.12
CA PRO A 432 14.21 -44.73 -3.01
C PRO A 432 12.68 -44.85 -2.94
N ASP A 433 12.06 -45.17 -4.08
CA ASP A 433 10.62 -45.42 -4.14
C ASP A 433 10.24 -46.70 -3.38
N THR A 434 9.31 -46.58 -2.44
CA THR A 434 8.97 -47.64 -1.47
C THR A 434 7.90 -48.63 -1.94
N HIS A 435 7.49 -48.54 -3.21
CA HIS A 435 6.52 -49.44 -3.84
C HIS A 435 7.00 -49.79 -5.26
N GLU A 436 7.04 -51.08 -5.59
CA GLU A 436 7.63 -51.56 -6.85
C GLU A 436 6.74 -51.34 -8.09
N ASP A 437 5.42 -51.17 -7.90
CA ASP A 437 4.46 -51.10 -9.02
C ASP A 437 4.37 -49.72 -9.71
N GLN A 438 4.54 -48.62 -8.97
CA GLN A 438 4.67 -47.25 -9.53
C GLN A 438 5.54 -46.35 -8.61
N PRO A 439 6.52 -45.61 -9.16
CA PRO A 439 7.29 -44.62 -8.38
C PRO A 439 6.39 -43.43 -8.01
N GLY A 440 6.51 -42.97 -6.76
CA GLY A 440 5.73 -41.82 -6.28
C GLY A 440 6.25 -40.51 -6.88
N SER A 441 5.37 -39.53 -7.11
CA SER A 441 5.82 -38.22 -7.59
C SER A 441 6.72 -37.54 -6.54
N PHE A 442 7.54 -36.58 -6.99
CA PHE A 442 8.37 -35.76 -6.11
C PHE A 442 7.56 -35.14 -4.95
N TRP A 443 6.32 -34.73 -5.21
CA TRP A 443 5.41 -34.15 -4.22
C TRP A 443 4.87 -35.19 -3.23
N ASP A 444 4.65 -36.43 -3.68
CA ASP A 444 4.31 -37.56 -2.80
C ASP A 444 5.44 -37.84 -1.83
N ARG A 445 6.67 -37.94 -2.32
CA ARG A 445 7.85 -38.18 -1.48
C ARG A 445 8.04 -37.04 -0.48
N LEU A 446 7.91 -35.77 -0.92
CA LEU A 446 8.01 -34.59 -0.04
C LEU A 446 6.96 -34.57 1.09
N THR A 447 5.71 -34.92 0.77
CA THR A 447 4.58 -34.92 1.73
C THR A 447 4.52 -36.19 2.60
N SER A 448 5.17 -37.28 2.20
CA SER A 448 5.09 -38.61 2.82
C SER A 448 5.52 -38.65 4.30
N SER A 449 4.79 -39.44 5.10
CA SER A 449 5.05 -39.67 6.52
C SER A 449 6.13 -40.74 6.72
N THR A 450 7.40 -40.35 6.54
CA THR A 450 8.59 -41.22 6.61
C THR A 450 8.95 -41.69 8.02
N SER A 451 7.98 -42.22 8.77
CA SER A 451 8.21 -42.88 10.06
C SER A 451 8.73 -44.31 9.90
N GLN A 452 9.72 -44.51 9.02
CA GLN A 452 10.58 -45.68 9.09
C GLN A 452 11.75 -45.35 10.02
N THR A 453 11.60 -45.68 11.29
CA THR A 453 12.76 -45.97 12.14
C THR A 453 13.55 -47.07 11.46
N ALA A 454 14.77 -46.76 11.00
CA ALA A 454 15.67 -47.77 10.49
C ALA A 454 16.02 -48.73 11.62
N GLU A 455 15.36 -49.91 11.64
CA GLU A 455 15.78 -51.01 12.50
C GLU A 455 17.16 -51.47 12.02
N CYS A 456 18.20 -51.08 12.75
CA CYS A 456 19.58 -51.41 12.42
C CYS A 456 19.78 -52.93 12.43
N VAL A 457 19.71 -53.56 11.25
CA VAL A 457 20.09 -54.97 11.05
C VAL A 457 21.54 -55.15 11.54
N PRO A 458 21.81 -55.91 12.61
CA PRO A 458 23.15 -55.96 13.19
C PRO A 458 24.09 -56.82 12.34
N GLY A 459 24.84 -56.21 11.41
CA GLY A 459 25.89 -56.94 10.68
C GLY A 459 26.55 -56.28 9.46
N SER A 460 25.98 -55.25 8.84
CA SER A 460 26.57 -54.62 7.64
C SER A 460 27.64 -53.57 7.98
N PRO A 461 28.88 -53.69 7.46
CA PRO A 461 29.99 -52.78 7.78
C PRO A 461 30.17 -51.63 6.76
N GLU A 462 29.09 -51.01 6.27
CA GLU A 462 29.16 -49.80 5.43
C GLU A 462 28.23 -48.68 5.93
N PRO A 463 28.74 -47.45 6.16
CA PRO A 463 27.92 -46.31 6.56
C PRO A 463 27.34 -45.60 5.31
N SER A 464 26.28 -46.16 4.73
CA SER A 464 25.55 -45.50 3.64
C SER A 464 24.90 -44.20 4.15
N SER A 465 25.00 -43.12 3.36
CA SER A 465 24.65 -41.76 3.78
C SER A 465 23.15 -41.47 3.71
N HIS A 466 22.34 -42.20 4.49
CA HIS A 466 20.90 -41.94 4.60
C HIS A 466 20.64 -40.67 5.43
N TYR A 467 20.36 -39.58 4.75
CA TYR A 467 19.89 -38.34 5.37
C TYR A 467 18.57 -38.58 6.11
N ASN A 468 18.53 -38.32 7.42
CA ASN A 468 17.30 -38.37 8.19
C ASN A 468 16.40 -37.21 7.75
N ILE A 469 15.34 -37.54 6.99
CA ILE A 469 14.40 -36.58 6.41
C ILE A 469 13.71 -35.75 7.50
N ASP A 470 13.25 -36.37 8.59
CA ASP A 470 12.52 -35.67 9.64
C ASP A 470 13.43 -34.71 10.44
N TYR A 471 14.71 -35.05 10.63
CA TYR A 471 15.71 -34.11 11.15
C TYR A 471 15.87 -32.88 10.23
N LEU A 472 15.84 -33.06 8.91
CA LEU A 472 15.88 -31.95 7.95
C LEU A 472 14.57 -31.14 7.96
N ARG A 473 13.40 -31.77 8.14
CA ARG A 473 12.11 -31.08 8.32
C ARG A 473 12.09 -30.24 9.61
N ASP A 474 12.62 -30.77 10.71
CA ASP A 474 12.77 -30.04 11.98
C ASP A 474 13.79 -28.89 11.86
N ALA A 475 14.90 -29.08 11.14
CA ALA A 475 15.87 -28.02 10.86
C ALA A 475 15.24 -26.86 10.07
N VAL A 476 14.42 -27.16 9.06
CA VAL A 476 13.62 -26.14 8.33
C VAL A 476 12.61 -25.45 9.26
N ARG A 477 11.97 -26.16 10.19
CA ARG A 477 11.05 -25.54 11.17
C ARG A 477 11.81 -24.61 12.12
N LEU A 478 12.96 -25.03 12.63
CA LEU A 478 13.81 -24.23 13.53
C LEU A 478 14.26 -22.94 12.86
N GLN A 479 14.79 -23.00 11.64
CA GLN A 479 15.24 -21.79 10.92
C GLN A 479 14.08 -20.85 10.57
N ASN A 480 12.90 -21.38 10.23
CA ASN A 480 11.68 -20.56 10.09
C ASN A 480 11.25 -19.90 11.42
N SER A 481 11.61 -20.46 12.58
CA SER A 481 11.37 -19.81 13.87
C SER A 481 12.43 -18.75 14.19
N GLU A 482 13.72 -19.04 13.98
CA GLU A 482 14.83 -18.10 14.22
C GLU A 482 14.72 -16.84 13.33
N ASN A 483 14.41 -17.02 12.04
CA ASN A 483 14.18 -15.92 11.10
C ASN A 483 12.97 -15.07 11.50
N TRP A 484 11.90 -15.69 12.04
CA TRP A 484 10.72 -14.94 12.47
C TRP A 484 10.96 -14.11 13.74
N CYS A 485 11.64 -14.68 14.75
CA CYS A 485 11.98 -13.92 15.96
C CYS A 485 12.84 -12.69 15.64
N ARG A 486 13.86 -12.84 14.78
CA ARG A 486 14.70 -11.72 14.34
C ARG A 486 13.94 -10.68 13.52
N PHE A 487 12.95 -11.11 12.72
CA PHE A 487 12.03 -10.18 12.05
C PHE A 487 11.21 -9.40 13.09
N GLU A 488 10.63 -10.06 14.10
CA GLU A 488 9.90 -9.37 15.19
C GLU A 488 10.79 -8.36 15.96
N ASP A 489 12.05 -8.70 16.26
CA ASP A 489 13.02 -7.78 16.87
C ASP A 489 13.32 -6.56 15.96
N LYS A 490 13.51 -6.78 14.65
CA LYS A 490 13.72 -5.71 13.65
C LYS A 490 12.49 -4.80 13.55
N MET A 491 11.29 -5.37 13.51
CA MET A 491 10.02 -4.64 13.48
C MET A 491 9.82 -3.79 14.75
N GLU A 492 10.12 -4.30 15.94
CA GLU A 492 10.06 -3.52 17.19
C GLU A 492 11.11 -2.38 17.20
N ALA A 493 12.31 -2.59 16.62
CA ALA A 493 13.32 -1.55 16.48
C ALA A 493 12.90 -0.44 15.49
N GLU A 494 12.38 -0.80 14.32
CA GLU A 494 11.84 0.14 13.33
C GLU A 494 10.60 0.89 13.86
N TRP A 495 9.70 0.21 14.56
CA TRP A 495 8.53 0.83 15.21
C TRP A 495 8.94 1.80 16.33
N LYS A 496 9.89 1.41 17.19
CA LYS A 496 10.50 2.31 18.18
C LYS A 496 11.18 3.51 17.52
N LEU A 497 11.80 3.36 16.36
CA LEU A 497 12.42 4.47 15.64
C LEU A 497 11.35 5.41 15.06
N SER A 498 10.37 4.88 14.32
CA SER A 498 9.27 5.66 13.72
C SER A 498 8.45 6.40 14.77
N ARG A 499 8.11 5.74 15.89
CA ARG A 499 7.43 6.38 17.02
C ARG A 499 8.24 7.54 17.60
N ARG A 500 9.54 7.35 17.85
CA ARG A 500 10.42 8.41 18.37
C ARG A 500 10.58 9.56 17.38
N VAL A 501 10.60 9.28 16.07
CA VAL A 501 10.54 10.31 15.02
C VAL A 501 9.24 11.10 15.10
N ILE A 502 8.08 10.45 15.25
CA ILE A 502 6.78 11.13 15.34
C ILE A 502 6.68 11.99 16.60
N GLU A 503 7.15 11.48 17.75
CA GLU A 503 7.24 12.22 19.01
C GLU A 503 8.17 13.45 18.86
N SER A 504 9.35 13.29 18.23
CA SER A 504 10.24 14.42 17.88
C SER A 504 9.59 15.45 16.97
N LEU A 505 8.88 15.04 15.92
CA LEU A 505 8.22 15.95 14.98
C LEU A 505 7.11 16.76 15.65
N ALA A 506 6.37 16.17 16.59
CA ALA A 506 5.35 16.87 17.38
C ALA A 506 5.97 17.90 18.36
N GLU A 507 7.06 17.54 19.05
CA GLU A 507 7.83 18.48 19.89
C GLU A 507 8.39 19.65 19.09
N VAL A 508 8.87 19.39 17.87
CA VAL A 508 9.38 20.40 16.94
C VAL A 508 8.24 21.33 16.49
N GLN A 509 7.10 20.79 16.06
CA GLN A 509 5.95 21.59 15.62
C GLN A 509 5.42 22.51 16.74
N SER A 510 5.43 22.04 17.99
CA SER A 510 5.08 22.84 19.17
C SER A 510 6.03 24.03 19.37
N ALA A 511 7.35 23.83 19.22
CA ALA A 511 8.33 24.92 19.32
C ALA A 511 8.22 25.95 18.18
N MET A 512 7.81 25.53 16.97
CA MET A 512 7.55 26.48 15.87
C MET A 512 6.43 27.46 16.24
N SER A 513 5.32 26.96 16.81
CA SER A 513 4.22 27.83 17.27
C SER A 513 4.69 28.85 18.31
N MET A 514 5.50 28.41 19.28
CA MET A 514 6.07 29.31 20.29
C MET A 514 7.04 30.34 19.69
N LEU A 515 7.77 30.00 18.62
CA LEU A 515 8.60 30.94 17.88
C LEU A 515 7.79 31.91 17.02
N ASP A 516 6.61 31.53 16.51
CA ASP A 516 5.70 32.45 15.82
C ASP A 516 5.11 33.48 16.81
N ASP A 517 4.60 33.01 17.95
CA ASP A 517 4.01 33.85 19.02
C ASP A 517 5.05 34.74 19.74
N ALA A 518 6.34 34.40 19.65
CA ALA A 518 7.42 35.14 20.31
C ALA A 518 7.64 36.54 19.70
N SER A 519 7.14 37.56 20.42
CA SER A 519 7.49 38.97 20.24
C SER A 519 9.01 39.21 20.26
N SER A 520 9.45 40.37 19.75
CA SER A 520 10.87 40.74 19.57
C SER A 520 11.69 40.98 20.86
N GLY A 521 11.35 40.31 21.96
CA GLY A 521 12.12 40.26 23.21
C GLY A 521 13.15 39.12 23.23
N PRO A 522 14.07 39.05 24.22
CA PRO A 522 15.22 38.14 24.18
C PRO A 522 14.86 36.65 24.24
N ALA A 523 13.64 36.30 24.67
CA ALA A 523 13.09 34.95 24.57
C ALA A 523 13.06 34.38 23.13
N SER A 524 13.11 35.24 22.11
CA SER A 524 13.24 34.84 20.71
C SER A 524 14.68 34.50 20.27
N LEU A 525 15.70 34.83 21.08
CA LEU A 525 17.09 34.39 20.90
C LEU A 525 17.33 33.00 21.48
N THR A 526 16.53 32.61 22.49
CA THR A 526 16.50 31.25 23.05
C THR A 526 15.58 30.36 22.23
N PRO A 527 16.16 29.65 21.25
CA PRO A 527 15.95 28.21 21.23
C PRO A 527 17.27 27.44 21.40
N MET A 528 18.43 28.11 21.26
CA MET A 528 19.76 27.48 21.25
C MET A 528 20.30 26.96 22.60
N SER A 529 19.60 27.17 23.72
CA SER A 529 20.06 26.79 25.07
C SER A 529 18.95 26.14 25.89
N SER A 530 19.30 25.08 26.62
CA SER A 530 18.39 24.26 27.44
C SER A 530 17.45 25.03 28.38
N LEU A 531 16.14 24.81 28.23
CA LEU A 531 15.08 25.36 29.09
C LEU A 531 15.17 24.90 30.56
N PRO A 532 15.04 25.80 31.55
CA PRO A 532 14.99 25.46 32.98
C PRO A 532 13.68 24.84 33.48
N SER A 533 13.79 24.15 34.62
CA SER A 533 12.87 23.12 35.14
C SER A 533 11.47 23.51 35.63
N ASN A 534 11.01 24.76 35.58
CA ASN A 534 9.76 25.17 36.26
C ASN A 534 8.96 26.25 35.50
N PHE A 535 7.90 25.85 34.80
CA PHE A 535 6.75 26.72 34.51
C PHE A 535 5.45 25.90 34.49
N TYR A 536 4.57 26.14 35.46
CA TYR A 536 3.19 25.65 35.43
C TYR A 536 2.32 26.67 34.68
N PHE A 537 1.76 26.28 33.53
CA PHE A 537 0.61 26.97 32.95
C PHE A 537 -0.69 26.32 33.46
N PRO A 538 -1.59 27.04 34.16
CA PRO A 538 -2.86 26.51 34.63
C PRO A 538 -3.88 26.44 33.49
N THR A 539 -3.73 25.45 32.61
CA THR A 539 -4.81 24.99 31.72
C THR A 539 -5.30 23.63 32.24
N GLY A 540 -6.62 23.51 32.48
CA GLY A 540 -7.17 22.42 33.27
C GLY A 540 -7.34 21.12 32.49
N GLY A 541 -6.78 20.02 33.01
CA GLY A 541 -7.09 18.67 32.51
C GLY A 541 -5.98 17.63 32.72
N SER A 542 -6.19 16.71 33.67
CA SER A 542 -5.68 15.33 33.62
C SER A 542 -4.16 15.05 33.56
N SER A 543 -3.57 15.07 34.75
CA SER A 543 -2.81 13.92 35.33
C SER A 543 -1.33 13.64 34.96
N LEU A 544 -0.60 13.22 36.00
CA LEU A 544 0.67 12.47 36.03
C LEU A 544 1.93 13.15 35.45
N GLY A 545 2.76 13.66 36.35
CA GLY A 545 4.02 14.34 36.01
C GLY A 545 5.17 13.38 35.66
N ARG A 546 6.12 13.92 34.88
CA ARG A 546 7.51 13.44 34.78
C ARG A 546 8.45 14.56 35.23
N GLY A 547 9.62 14.19 35.74
CA GLY A 547 10.60 15.14 36.24
C GLY A 547 11.20 16.01 35.13
N SER A 548 11.76 17.16 35.53
CA SER A 548 12.45 18.07 34.62
C SER A 548 13.61 17.37 33.90
N ALA A 549 13.58 17.40 32.57
CA ALA A 549 14.69 16.98 31.74
C ALA A 549 15.02 18.09 30.72
N GLN A 550 16.32 18.26 30.48
CA GLN A 550 16.86 18.94 29.31
C GLN A 550 16.12 18.49 28.04
N ARG A 551 15.80 19.41 27.12
CA ARG A 551 15.12 19.10 25.85
C ARG A 551 16.03 18.21 24.99
N ARG A 552 15.88 16.89 25.18
CA ARG A 552 16.67 15.83 24.54
C ARG A 552 15.78 15.13 23.54
N SER A 553 16.21 15.04 22.29
CA SER A 553 15.45 14.31 21.28
C SER A 553 15.28 12.84 21.69
N PRO A 554 14.07 12.26 21.56
CA PRO A 554 13.86 10.81 21.62
C PRO A 554 14.84 9.99 20.75
N LEU A 555 15.42 10.58 19.71
CA LEU A 555 16.39 9.93 18.80
C LEU A 555 17.84 9.98 19.31
N SER A 556 18.12 10.68 20.42
CA SER A 556 19.44 10.64 21.06
C SER A 556 19.71 9.26 21.70
N GLN A 557 20.97 8.85 21.77
CA GLN A 557 21.36 7.46 22.10
C GLN A 557 21.36 7.11 23.59
N GLU A 558 20.92 8.01 24.48
CA GLU A 558 20.82 7.74 25.92
C GLU A 558 19.39 7.28 26.28
N GLU A 559 19.15 5.97 26.42
CA GLU A 559 17.85 5.45 26.85
C GLU A 559 17.50 5.90 28.28
N PRO A 560 16.40 6.67 28.49
CA PRO A 560 15.92 6.97 29.83
C PRO A 560 15.16 5.75 30.37
N ASN A 561 15.59 5.21 31.51
CA ASN A 561 14.90 4.12 32.22
C ASN A 561 13.45 4.53 32.55
N SER A 562 12.49 4.12 31.73
CA SER A 562 11.13 4.68 31.67
C SER A 562 10.08 3.56 31.56
N SER A 563 9.38 3.31 32.65
CA SER A 563 8.48 2.16 32.86
C SER A 563 7.12 2.23 32.11
N TYR A 564 7.13 2.06 30.78
CA TYR A 564 5.90 1.96 29.98
C TYR A 564 5.35 0.52 29.87
N ARG A 565 4.52 0.13 30.85
CA ARG A 565 3.88 -1.20 30.90
C ARG A 565 2.62 -1.33 30.04
N GLU A 566 1.88 -0.24 29.82
CA GLU A 566 0.62 -0.18 29.05
C GLU A 566 0.69 -0.78 27.63
N SER A 567 1.71 -0.44 26.83
CA SER A 567 1.69 -0.68 25.37
C SER A 567 1.69 -2.15 24.95
N SER A 568 1.90 -3.10 25.87
CA SER A 568 1.99 -4.55 25.61
C SER A 568 0.82 -5.14 24.81
N ARG A 569 -0.38 -4.58 24.98
CA ARG A 569 -1.60 -5.12 24.36
C ARG A 569 -1.80 -4.66 22.91
N GLN A 570 -1.07 -3.62 22.47
CA GLN A 570 -0.94 -3.25 21.06
C GLN A 570 0.34 -3.81 20.43
N ARG A 571 1.45 -3.96 21.19
CA ARG A 571 2.72 -4.57 20.70
C ARG A 571 2.51 -5.90 19.96
N ASN A 572 1.61 -6.75 20.44
CA ASN A 572 1.34 -8.06 19.86
C ASN A 572 0.22 -8.06 18.80
N ALA A 573 -0.41 -6.92 18.50
CA ALA A 573 -1.62 -6.87 17.66
C ALA A 573 -1.28 -6.77 16.16
N GLU A 574 -0.38 -5.86 15.78
CA GLU A 574 -0.04 -5.64 14.37
C GLU A 574 0.95 -6.70 13.84
N SER A 575 1.99 -7.02 14.61
CA SER A 575 2.98 -8.07 14.32
C SER A 575 2.34 -9.44 14.10
N ALA A 576 1.35 -9.81 14.92
CA ALA A 576 0.58 -11.05 14.76
C ALA A 576 -0.35 -11.07 13.55
N THR A 577 -0.45 -9.97 12.78
CA THR A 577 -1.12 -9.91 11.47
C THR A 577 -0.15 -9.89 10.28
N LEU A 578 1.16 -10.01 10.50
CA LEU A 578 2.16 -10.11 9.43
C LEU A 578 2.47 -11.57 9.09
N LEU A 579 2.76 -11.84 7.82
CA LEU A 579 3.22 -13.15 7.32
C LEU A 579 4.69 -13.11 6.87
N PHE A 580 5.30 -14.28 6.63
CA PHE A 580 6.61 -14.37 5.97
C PHE A 580 6.60 -13.81 4.54
N LEU A 581 5.50 -14.01 3.81
CA LEU A 581 5.31 -13.45 2.48
C LEU A 581 4.99 -11.95 2.59
N PRO A 582 5.79 -11.05 1.97
CA PRO A 582 5.57 -9.60 2.08
C PRO A 582 4.22 -9.11 1.54
N GLY A 583 3.80 -7.93 2.00
CA GLY A 583 2.54 -7.28 1.64
C GLY A 583 1.29 -7.85 2.35
N PHE A 584 1.19 -9.18 2.46
CA PHE A 584 0.00 -9.83 3.01
C PHE A 584 -0.23 -9.61 4.51
N ARG A 585 -1.51 -9.59 4.91
CA ARG A 585 -1.98 -9.54 6.29
C ARG A 585 -2.79 -10.79 6.66
N GLY A 586 -2.38 -11.48 7.72
CA GLY A 586 -3.03 -12.67 8.24
C GLY A 586 -2.33 -13.18 9.50
N ARG A 587 -2.96 -14.11 10.24
CA ARG A 587 -2.31 -14.77 11.39
C ARG A 587 -1.47 -15.95 10.88
N ARG A 588 -0.23 -16.08 11.34
CA ARG A 588 0.64 -17.19 10.95
C ARG A 588 0.24 -18.56 11.53
N LYS A 589 -0.28 -18.56 12.76
CA LYS A 589 -0.69 -19.75 13.51
C LYS A 589 -2.01 -19.50 14.25
N LEU A 590 -2.83 -20.53 14.40
CA LEU A 590 -4.01 -20.51 15.27
C LEU A 590 -3.73 -21.14 16.64
N SER A 591 -4.34 -20.57 17.68
CA SER A 591 -4.53 -21.23 18.96
C SER A 591 -5.44 -22.45 18.80
N THR A 592 -5.12 -23.55 19.49
CA THR A 592 -5.86 -24.82 19.44
C THR A 592 -7.37 -24.62 19.70
N GLY A 593 -8.21 -25.07 18.76
CA GLY A 593 -9.68 -25.03 18.86
C GLY A 593 -10.41 -24.10 17.89
N ALA A 594 -9.71 -23.35 17.03
CA ALA A 594 -10.31 -22.59 15.93
C ALA A 594 -10.38 -23.41 14.62
N GLN A 595 -11.20 -22.98 13.64
CA GLN A 595 -11.53 -23.80 12.46
C GLN A 595 -10.33 -24.12 11.55
N PRO A 596 -10.29 -25.33 10.94
CA PRO A 596 -9.09 -25.88 10.30
C PRO A 596 -8.88 -25.49 8.84
N ASP A 597 -9.90 -25.04 8.11
CA ASP A 597 -9.93 -25.00 6.63
C ASP A 597 -8.72 -24.28 5.98
N ALA A 598 -8.21 -23.22 6.60
CA ALA A 598 -7.06 -22.45 6.13
C ALA A 598 -5.76 -22.73 6.92
N TYR A 599 -5.80 -23.61 7.92
CA TYR A 599 -4.77 -23.79 8.94
C TYR A 599 -4.53 -25.27 9.25
N ALA A 600 -3.47 -25.83 8.66
CA ALA A 600 -3.12 -27.24 8.78
C ALA A 600 -1.68 -27.43 9.29
N THR A 601 -1.31 -28.69 9.52
CA THR A 601 0.08 -29.07 9.73
C THR A 601 0.82 -29.02 8.40
N CYS A 602 1.79 -28.13 8.28
CA CYS A 602 2.58 -27.96 7.06
C CYS A 602 3.23 -29.29 6.64
N PRO A 603 2.98 -29.86 5.44
CA PRO A 603 3.53 -31.16 5.07
C PRO A 603 5.05 -31.12 4.88
N VAL A 604 5.62 -29.95 4.54
CA VAL A 604 7.07 -29.77 4.35
C VAL A 604 7.83 -29.80 5.68
N CYS A 605 7.51 -28.90 6.63
CA CYS A 605 8.26 -28.78 7.89
C CYS A 605 7.53 -29.31 9.14
N ARG A 606 6.35 -29.94 8.99
CA ARG A 606 5.47 -30.46 10.06
C ARG A 606 5.11 -29.47 11.18
N GLU A 607 5.14 -28.17 10.89
CA GLU A 607 4.63 -27.12 11.80
C GLU A 607 3.09 -27.20 11.91
N PRO A 608 2.50 -27.42 13.10
CA PRO A 608 1.05 -27.56 13.28
C PRO A 608 0.31 -26.21 13.23
N ASN A 609 -1.00 -26.26 12.95
CA ASN A 609 -1.94 -25.13 12.99
C ASN A 609 -1.46 -23.88 12.21
N SER A 610 -0.72 -24.10 11.12
CA SER A 610 -0.04 -23.07 10.33
C SER A 610 -0.88 -22.62 9.15
N ILE A 611 -0.92 -21.32 8.86
CA ILE A 611 -1.64 -20.79 7.70
C ILE A 611 -1.11 -21.45 6.42
N GLN A 612 -2.00 -22.09 5.66
CA GLN A 612 -1.62 -22.73 4.42
C GLN A 612 -1.39 -21.69 3.31
N THR A 613 -0.64 -22.12 2.31
CA THR A 613 -0.21 -21.29 1.18
C THR A 613 -0.22 -22.17 -0.06
N LEU A 614 -0.91 -21.72 -1.11
CA LEU A 614 -0.84 -22.33 -2.44
C LEU A 614 0.48 -21.94 -3.10
N LEU A 615 1.16 -22.89 -3.73
CA LEU A 615 2.35 -22.62 -4.55
C LEU A 615 1.96 -22.63 -6.03
N LEU A 616 2.40 -21.62 -6.77
CA LEU A 616 2.04 -21.42 -8.17
C LEU A 616 3.24 -21.54 -9.10
N GLN A 617 3.03 -22.10 -10.27
CA GLN A 617 3.95 -22.11 -11.42
C GLN A 617 3.33 -21.31 -12.58
N THR A 618 4.14 -20.78 -13.51
CA THR A 618 3.56 -20.28 -14.77
C THR A 618 3.02 -21.46 -15.58
N GLY A 619 1.86 -21.28 -16.22
CA GLY A 619 1.32 -22.30 -17.14
C GLY A 619 2.30 -22.67 -18.27
N PRO A 620 2.15 -23.88 -18.85
CA PRO A 620 3.05 -24.42 -19.87
C PRO A 620 3.21 -23.50 -21.10
N GLU A 621 4.40 -23.52 -21.70
CA GLU A 621 4.72 -22.72 -22.90
C GLU A 621 4.45 -23.46 -24.21
N GLU A 622 4.44 -24.80 -24.19
CA GLU A 622 4.37 -25.65 -25.39
C GLU A 622 2.94 -26.01 -25.83
N THR A 623 1.93 -25.61 -25.04
CA THR A 623 0.51 -25.83 -25.35
C THR A 623 -0.12 -24.58 -25.95
N GLU A 624 -0.63 -24.68 -27.18
CA GLU A 624 -1.49 -23.67 -27.81
C GLU A 624 -2.93 -24.16 -27.86
N THR A 625 -3.73 -23.89 -26.82
CA THR A 625 -5.18 -24.08 -26.87
C THR A 625 -5.78 -23.06 -27.86
N PRO A 626 -6.49 -23.49 -28.92
CA PRO A 626 -7.03 -22.57 -29.91
C PRO A 626 -7.95 -21.51 -29.28
N GLN A 627 -7.75 -20.25 -29.68
CA GLN A 627 -8.48 -19.07 -29.18
C GLN A 627 -8.23 -18.70 -27.70
N PHE A 628 -7.29 -19.34 -27.00
CA PHE A 628 -6.92 -18.94 -25.64
C PHE A 628 -6.10 -17.62 -25.65
N PRO A 629 -6.32 -16.68 -24.71
CA PRO A 629 -5.65 -15.38 -24.73
C PRO A 629 -4.12 -15.46 -24.63
N LEU A 630 -3.40 -14.71 -25.46
CA LEU A 630 -1.94 -14.66 -25.49
C LEU A 630 -1.37 -13.79 -24.34
N PRO A 631 -0.11 -13.99 -23.93
CA PRO A 631 0.54 -13.18 -22.90
C PRO A 631 0.45 -11.67 -23.17
N GLY A 632 0.19 -10.89 -22.13
CA GLY A 632 0.05 -9.42 -22.21
C GLY A 632 -1.24 -8.91 -22.86
N GLN A 633 -2.16 -9.75 -23.35
CA GLN A 633 -3.40 -9.28 -24.00
C GLN A 633 -4.43 -8.64 -23.05
N LEU A 634 -4.33 -8.86 -21.73
CA LEU A 634 -5.29 -8.35 -20.74
C LEU A 634 -6.76 -8.62 -21.11
N PHE A 635 -7.05 -9.81 -21.65
CA PHE A 635 -8.35 -10.13 -22.26
C PHE A 635 -9.47 -10.26 -21.22
N GLU A 636 -10.64 -9.66 -21.50
CA GLU A 636 -11.84 -9.76 -20.67
C GLU A 636 -12.85 -10.74 -21.29
N HIS A 637 -12.80 -12.01 -20.85
CA HIS A 637 -13.67 -13.06 -21.38
C HIS A 637 -15.03 -13.06 -20.69
N LYS A 638 -16.11 -12.67 -21.39
CA LYS A 638 -17.51 -12.57 -20.89
C LYS A 638 -17.92 -13.73 -19.98
N ASN A 639 -17.62 -14.96 -20.41
CA ASN A 639 -17.98 -16.20 -19.70
C ASN A 639 -16.75 -16.78 -18.98
N SER A 640 -16.04 -15.99 -18.16
CA SER A 640 -14.68 -16.30 -17.67
C SER A 640 -14.53 -17.68 -17.00
N LEU A 641 -15.60 -18.21 -16.40
CA LEU A 641 -15.63 -19.48 -15.68
C LEU A 641 -15.38 -20.73 -16.55
N VAL A 642 -15.31 -20.63 -17.88
CA VAL A 642 -14.96 -21.77 -18.76
C VAL A 642 -13.45 -22.04 -18.82
N LEU A 643 -12.62 -21.05 -18.50
CA LEU A 643 -11.21 -21.04 -18.89
C LEU A 643 -10.30 -21.91 -18.00
N GLY A 644 -10.74 -22.32 -16.81
CA GLY A 644 -9.96 -23.15 -15.89
C GLY A 644 -9.79 -24.61 -16.30
N ASN A 645 -10.47 -25.04 -17.37
CA ASN A 645 -10.25 -26.34 -18.03
C ASN A 645 -9.02 -26.32 -18.97
N CYS A 646 -8.46 -25.16 -19.31
CA CYS A 646 -7.35 -25.06 -20.27
C CYS A 646 -6.00 -25.34 -19.58
N PRO A 647 -5.07 -26.11 -20.18
CA PRO A 647 -3.74 -26.37 -19.60
C PRO A 647 -2.96 -25.10 -19.22
N GLU A 648 -3.08 -24.03 -20.01
CA GLU A 648 -2.42 -22.75 -19.74
C GLU A 648 -3.01 -21.98 -18.55
N ALA A 649 -4.20 -22.36 -18.08
CA ALA A 649 -4.78 -21.87 -16.83
C ALA A 649 -4.35 -22.70 -15.60
N ASP A 650 -3.76 -23.88 -15.80
CA ASP A 650 -3.30 -24.74 -14.70
C ASP A 650 -1.98 -24.27 -14.09
N VAL A 651 -2.12 -23.32 -13.17
CA VAL A 651 -1.00 -22.68 -12.45
C VAL A 651 -0.74 -23.29 -11.06
N LEU A 652 -1.49 -24.33 -10.66
CA LEU A 652 -1.50 -24.86 -9.30
C LEU A 652 -0.55 -26.06 -9.13
N LEU A 653 0.41 -25.95 -8.20
CA LEU A 653 1.22 -27.10 -7.79
C LEU A 653 0.42 -28.00 -6.82
N PRO A 654 0.65 -29.33 -6.84
CA PRO A 654 -0.11 -30.30 -6.05
C PRO A 654 0.37 -30.36 -4.58
N ILE A 655 0.58 -29.22 -3.94
CA ILE A 655 1.02 -29.10 -2.55
C ILE A 655 0.64 -27.74 -1.94
N THR A 656 0.30 -27.74 -0.65
CA THR A 656 0.30 -26.53 0.19
C THR A 656 1.39 -26.60 1.25
N CYS A 657 1.85 -25.45 1.75
CA CYS A 657 2.73 -25.40 2.91
C CYS A 657 2.50 -24.15 3.75
N CYS A 658 3.19 -24.02 4.89
CA CYS A 658 3.16 -22.80 5.67
C CYS A 658 3.90 -21.65 4.96
N ASP A 659 3.53 -20.41 5.33
CA ASP A 659 4.08 -19.16 4.77
C ASP A 659 5.62 -19.10 4.76
N GLY A 660 6.28 -19.58 5.81
CA GLY A 660 7.75 -19.64 5.90
C GLY A 660 8.36 -20.64 4.93
N CYS A 661 7.77 -21.84 4.81
CA CYS A 661 8.20 -22.81 3.80
C CYS A 661 7.97 -22.29 2.38
N ALA A 662 6.84 -21.61 2.12
CA ALA A 662 6.55 -21.01 0.82
C ALA A 662 7.59 -19.93 0.45
N CYS A 663 7.98 -19.09 1.42
CA CYS A 663 9.03 -18.10 1.25
C CYS A 663 10.39 -18.74 0.92
N LEU A 664 10.80 -19.77 1.68
CA LEU A 664 12.05 -20.51 1.42
C LEU A 664 12.04 -21.27 0.08
N LEU A 665 10.89 -21.78 -0.35
CA LEU A 665 10.71 -22.48 -1.62
C LEU A 665 10.74 -21.51 -2.81
N LEU A 666 10.11 -20.33 -2.71
CA LEU A 666 10.29 -19.24 -3.68
C LEU A 666 11.77 -18.82 -3.80
N GLN A 667 12.47 -18.72 -2.66
CA GLN A 667 13.89 -18.41 -2.63
C GLN A 667 14.79 -19.55 -3.14
N ALA A 668 14.32 -20.80 -3.20
CA ALA A 668 15.09 -21.92 -3.73
C ALA A 668 15.31 -21.80 -5.25
N GLY A 669 14.32 -21.29 -5.98
CA GLY A 669 14.34 -21.09 -7.43
C GLY A 669 13.77 -22.28 -8.18
N GLU A 670 14.64 -23.07 -8.81
CA GLU A 670 14.29 -24.32 -9.47
C GLU A 670 14.42 -25.49 -8.49
N LEU A 671 13.40 -26.34 -8.43
CA LEU A 671 13.36 -27.52 -7.58
C LEU A 671 14.00 -28.73 -8.30
N PRO A 672 14.39 -29.80 -7.59
CA PRO A 672 15.08 -30.94 -8.20
C PRO A 672 14.29 -31.64 -9.32
N ASN A 673 12.96 -31.56 -9.28
CA ASN A 673 12.07 -32.09 -10.32
C ASN A 673 11.87 -31.10 -11.51
N GLY A 674 12.75 -30.11 -11.69
CA GLY A 674 12.68 -29.08 -12.73
C GLY A 674 11.55 -28.05 -12.56
N THR A 675 10.72 -28.17 -11.51
CA THR A 675 9.62 -27.22 -11.28
C THR A 675 10.17 -25.90 -10.74
N ARG A 676 9.77 -24.78 -11.35
CA ARG A 676 10.05 -23.43 -10.83
C ARG A 676 8.79 -22.81 -10.24
N ILE A 677 8.85 -22.43 -8.97
CA ILE A 677 7.76 -21.71 -8.30
C ILE A 677 7.83 -20.23 -8.72
N ALA A 678 6.73 -19.70 -9.23
CA ALA A 678 6.59 -18.33 -9.71
C ALA A 678 5.98 -17.40 -8.64
N ALA A 679 4.98 -17.89 -7.89
CA ALA A 679 4.36 -17.13 -6.80
C ALA A 679 3.85 -18.06 -5.68
N ALA A 680 3.47 -17.46 -4.55
CA ALA A 680 2.81 -18.15 -3.46
C ALA A 680 1.66 -17.29 -2.91
N LEU A 681 0.50 -17.91 -2.67
CA LEU A 681 -0.72 -17.25 -2.20
C LEU A 681 -1.13 -17.80 -0.82
N PRO A 682 -0.94 -17.05 0.27
CA PRO A 682 -1.35 -17.50 1.61
C PRO A 682 -2.87 -17.42 1.72
N LEU A 683 -3.48 -18.31 2.52
CA LEU A 683 -4.93 -18.39 2.72
C LEU A 683 -5.44 -17.29 3.69
N VAL A 684 -5.30 -16.05 3.24
CA VAL A 684 -5.72 -14.82 3.93
C VAL A 684 -7.03 -14.29 3.33
N SER A 685 -7.93 -13.78 4.17
CA SER A 685 -9.24 -13.35 3.68
C SER A 685 -9.12 -12.21 2.66
N LEU A 686 -9.84 -12.40 1.55
CA LEU A 686 -9.85 -11.50 0.39
C LEU A 686 -10.89 -10.38 0.54
N HIS A 687 -11.58 -10.30 1.68
CA HIS A 687 -12.34 -9.13 2.07
C HIS A 687 -11.42 -7.92 2.35
N ASP A 688 -10.20 -8.14 2.89
CA ASP A 688 -9.15 -7.10 2.96
C ASP A 688 -8.69 -6.74 1.54
N HIS A 689 -8.81 -5.45 1.19
CA HIS A 689 -8.44 -4.93 -0.12
C HIS A 689 -6.93 -5.09 -0.44
N ARG A 690 -6.04 -5.02 0.56
CA ARG A 690 -4.60 -5.18 0.32
C ARG A 690 -4.28 -6.62 -0.06
N ASN A 691 -4.78 -7.57 0.74
CA ASN A 691 -4.67 -9.00 0.43
C ASN A 691 -5.22 -9.33 -0.96
N ARG A 692 -6.43 -8.82 -1.26
CA ARG A 692 -7.09 -9.01 -2.57
C ARG A 692 -6.29 -8.42 -3.72
N GLN A 693 -5.71 -7.23 -3.57
CA GLN A 693 -4.89 -6.65 -4.63
C GLN A 693 -3.65 -7.51 -4.89
N ILE A 694 -2.87 -7.84 -3.85
CA ILE A 694 -1.63 -8.63 -4.01
C ILE A 694 -1.93 -10.05 -4.56
N TRP A 695 -3.05 -10.67 -4.15
CA TRP A 695 -3.53 -11.92 -4.73
C TRP A 695 -3.79 -11.78 -6.24
N ARG A 696 -4.47 -10.69 -6.67
CA ARG A 696 -4.74 -10.43 -8.09
C ARG A 696 -3.45 -10.16 -8.87
N ASP A 697 -2.56 -9.33 -8.33
CA ASP A 697 -1.30 -8.95 -8.96
C ASP A 697 -0.43 -10.19 -9.21
N LYS A 698 -0.29 -11.05 -8.19
CA LYS A 698 0.47 -12.30 -8.27
C LYS A 698 -0.16 -13.32 -9.22
N LEU A 699 -1.49 -13.43 -9.26
CA LEU A 699 -2.15 -14.27 -10.27
C LEU A 699 -1.95 -13.70 -11.69
N SER A 700 -2.03 -12.38 -11.87
CA SER A 700 -1.82 -11.71 -13.16
C SER A 700 -0.39 -11.93 -13.69
N GLU A 701 0.62 -11.80 -12.83
CA GLU A 701 2.02 -12.13 -13.13
C GLU A 701 2.20 -13.60 -13.54
N VAL A 702 1.63 -14.54 -12.77
CA VAL A 702 1.72 -15.98 -13.06
C VAL A 702 1.00 -16.36 -14.37
N TYR A 703 -0.16 -15.75 -14.65
CA TYR A 703 -0.85 -15.84 -15.94
C TYR A 703 -0.21 -14.97 -17.04
N ARG A 704 0.97 -14.37 -16.82
CA ARG A 704 1.71 -13.55 -17.80
C ARG A 704 0.85 -12.44 -18.43
N HIS A 705 -0.02 -11.83 -17.61
CA HIS A 705 -0.96 -10.78 -17.98
C HIS A 705 -1.89 -11.12 -19.17
N ARG A 706 -2.23 -12.41 -19.35
CA ARG A 706 -3.22 -12.88 -20.35
C ARG A 706 -4.64 -12.31 -20.13
N PHE A 707 -5.02 -12.04 -18.88
CA PHE A 707 -6.40 -11.71 -18.48
C PHE A 707 -6.56 -10.32 -17.87
N HIS A 708 -7.74 -9.72 -18.07
CA HIS A 708 -8.14 -8.47 -17.43
C HIS A 708 -8.32 -8.62 -15.91
N GLU A 709 -8.13 -7.56 -15.14
CA GLU A 709 -8.19 -7.58 -13.66
C GLU A 709 -9.50 -8.13 -13.07
N ASN A 710 -10.63 -7.90 -13.75
CA ASN A 710 -11.95 -8.43 -13.35
C ASN A 710 -12.14 -9.91 -13.71
N THR A 711 -11.31 -10.44 -14.61
CA THR A 711 -11.37 -11.83 -15.13
C THR A 711 -10.47 -12.77 -14.33
N VAL A 712 -9.31 -12.31 -13.85
CA VAL A 712 -8.27 -13.12 -13.16
C VAL A 712 -8.84 -14.03 -12.07
N PHE A 713 -9.69 -13.51 -11.17
CA PHE A 713 -10.26 -14.33 -10.09
C PHE A 713 -11.28 -15.37 -10.57
N LEU A 714 -12.02 -15.10 -11.65
CA LEU A 714 -12.98 -16.06 -12.19
C LEU A 714 -12.27 -17.21 -12.92
N VAL A 715 -11.16 -16.94 -13.61
CA VAL A 715 -10.32 -17.99 -14.22
C VAL A 715 -9.68 -18.85 -13.13
N PHE A 716 -9.11 -18.24 -12.08
CA PHE A 716 -8.52 -18.99 -10.97
C PHE A 716 -9.57 -19.79 -10.19
N LEU A 717 -10.76 -19.24 -9.97
CA LEU A 717 -11.90 -19.97 -9.38
C LEU A 717 -12.31 -21.19 -10.22
N SER A 718 -12.37 -21.04 -11.55
CA SER A 718 -12.61 -22.16 -12.47
C SER A 718 -11.52 -23.23 -12.37
N THR A 719 -10.25 -22.83 -12.34
CA THR A 719 -9.09 -23.73 -12.21
C THR A 719 -9.15 -24.50 -10.89
N LEU A 720 -9.48 -23.83 -9.77
CA LEU A 720 -9.68 -24.45 -8.46
C LEU A 720 -10.83 -25.47 -8.49
N CYS A 721 -11.99 -25.09 -9.02
CA CYS A 721 -13.15 -25.99 -9.12
C CYS A 721 -12.88 -27.19 -10.03
N THR A 722 -12.03 -27.06 -11.05
CA THR A 722 -11.59 -28.14 -11.95
C THR A 722 -10.57 -29.04 -11.28
N LYS A 723 -9.61 -28.49 -10.51
CA LYS A 723 -8.67 -29.30 -9.72
C LYS A 723 -9.36 -30.13 -8.64
N ILE A 724 -10.43 -29.61 -8.01
CA ILE A 724 -11.20 -30.36 -7.00
C ILE A 724 -11.82 -31.65 -7.59
N GLU A 725 -12.07 -31.72 -8.89
CA GLU A 725 -12.58 -32.93 -9.58
C GLU A 725 -11.58 -34.09 -9.51
N GLY A 726 -10.28 -33.81 -9.68
CA GLY A 726 -9.24 -34.83 -9.73
C GLY A 726 -9.01 -35.60 -8.42
N PHE A 727 -9.68 -35.22 -7.32
CA PHE A 727 -9.56 -35.86 -6.02
C PHE A 727 -10.60 -36.98 -5.77
N THR A 728 -11.44 -37.33 -6.75
CA THR A 728 -12.39 -38.45 -6.62
C THR A 728 -11.66 -39.80 -6.56
N GLY A 729 -11.39 -40.28 -5.35
CA GLY A 729 -10.84 -41.62 -5.09
C GLY A 729 -9.50 -41.69 -4.33
N SER A 730 -8.91 -40.55 -3.92
CA SER A 730 -7.68 -40.56 -3.09
C SER A 730 -7.98 -40.34 -1.60
N ASP A 731 -7.71 -41.36 -0.78
CA ASP A 731 -7.83 -41.33 0.70
C ASP A 731 -6.59 -40.72 1.42
N ARG A 732 -5.72 -40.02 0.69
CA ARG A 732 -4.41 -39.58 1.20
C ARG A 732 -4.50 -38.25 1.96
N THR A 733 -3.79 -38.16 3.09
CA THR A 733 -3.86 -37.00 4.01
C THR A 733 -3.24 -35.71 3.46
N SER A 734 -2.24 -35.84 2.56
CA SER A 734 -1.73 -34.75 1.72
C SER A 734 -2.83 -34.14 0.87
N ASP A 735 -3.57 -35.00 0.20
CA ASP A 735 -4.56 -34.69 -0.83
C ASP A 735 -5.80 -34.09 -0.18
N LEU A 736 -6.21 -34.60 0.98
CA LEU A 736 -7.25 -34.01 1.84
C LEU A 736 -6.89 -32.58 2.28
N THR A 737 -5.64 -32.34 2.69
CA THR A 737 -5.17 -31.01 3.13
C THR A 737 -5.16 -30.00 1.99
N LEU A 738 -4.71 -30.44 0.81
CA LEU A 738 -4.75 -29.65 -0.42
C LEU A 738 -6.20 -29.36 -0.83
N ARG A 739 -7.05 -30.38 -0.90
CA ARG A 739 -8.47 -30.26 -1.24
C ARG A 739 -9.20 -29.26 -0.33
N GLN A 740 -9.05 -29.36 0.99
CA GLN A 740 -9.62 -28.40 1.96
C GLN A 740 -9.13 -26.97 1.69
N SER A 741 -7.84 -26.81 1.35
CA SER A 741 -7.27 -25.52 0.97
C SER A 741 -7.89 -24.97 -0.32
N LEU A 742 -8.15 -25.81 -1.34
CA LEU A 742 -8.81 -25.39 -2.59
C LEU A 742 -10.29 -25.05 -2.37
N GLU A 743 -11.02 -25.85 -1.57
CA GLU A 743 -12.42 -25.62 -1.20
C GLU A 743 -12.57 -24.30 -0.42
N TRP A 744 -11.64 -23.99 0.49
CA TRP A 744 -11.56 -22.68 1.15
C TRP A 744 -11.36 -21.54 0.15
N CYS A 745 -10.46 -21.70 -0.82
CA CYS A 745 -10.20 -20.68 -1.85
C CYS A 745 -11.44 -20.43 -2.70
N CYS A 746 -12.14 -21.49 -3.12
CA CYS A 746 -13.40 -21.36 -3.87
C CYS A 746 -14.43 -20.55 -3.09
N ARG A 747 -14.53 -20.78 -1.77
CA ARG A 747 -15.47 -20.11 -0.87
C ARG A 747 -15.14 -18.64 -0.58
N GLU A 748 -13.88 -18.22 -0.57
CA GLU A 748 -13.53 -16.79 -0.48
C GLU A 748 -13.67 -16.08 -1.83
N LEU A 749 -13.21 -16.69 -2.93
CA LEU A 749 -13.26 -16.09 -4.27
C LEU A 749 -14.69 -15.94 -4.81
N SER A 750 -15.56 -16.92 -4.55
CA SER A 750 -16.96 -16.88 -5.03
C SER A 750 -17.82 -15.79 -4.40
N LYS A 751 -17.37 -15.17 -3.29
CA LYS A 751 -17.97 -13.99 -2.65
C LYS A 751 -17.53 -12.67 -3.28
N LEU A 752 -16.47 -12.66 -4.09
CA LEU A 752 -15.97 -11.44 -4.73
C LEU A 752 -16.81 -11.13 -5.99
N PRO A 753 -17.13 -9.86 -6.27
CA PRO A 753 -17.84 -9.49 -7.49
C PRO A 753 -16.99 -9.80 -8.72
N GLY A 754 -17.63 -10.30 -9.78
CA GLY A 754 -16.94 -10.55 -11.05
C GLY A 754 -17.86 -10.81 -12.24
N ILE A 755 -18.97 -11.54 -12.04
CA ILE A 755 -19.91 -11.88 -13.13
C ILE A 755 -20.71 -10.64 -13.52
N PRO A 756 -20.66 -10.18 -14.78
CA PRO A 756 -21.42 -9.02 -15.23
C PRO A 756 -22.91 -9.38 -15.33
N MET A 757 -23.75 -8.59 -14.65
CA MET A 757 -25.20 -8.63 -14.85
C MET A 757 -25.56 -7.63 -15.94
N GLY A 758 -26.08 -8.14 -17.06
CA GLY A 758 -26.51 -7.27 -18.15
C GLY A 758 -27.72 -6.44 -17.74
N SER A 759 -27.62 -5.12 -17.81
CA SER A 759 -28.80 -4.25 -17.88
C SER A 759 -29.61 -4.67 -19.12
N SER A 760 -30.87 -5.06 -18.93
CA SER A 760 -31.77 -5.37 -20.05
C SER A 760 -31.88 -4.16 -20.97
N SER A 761 -31.86 -4.39 -22.28
CA SER A 761 -31.70 -3.35 -23.30
C SER A 761 -32.95 -2.47 -23.47
N LYS A 762 -33.12 -1.49 -22.57
CA LYS A 762 -33.95 -0.28 -22.73
C LYS A 762 -33.56 0.79 -21.69
N PRO A 763 -33.23 2.03 -22.10
CA PRO A 763 -32.79 3.08 -21.16
C PRO A 763 -33.97 3.94 -20.65
N ASP A 764 -34.76 3.41 -19.71
CA ASP A 764 -35.81 4.20 -19.03
C ASP A 764 -35.30 4.81 -17.71
N GLY A 765 -34.83 6.06 -17.80
CA GLY A 765 -35.05 7.13 -16.80
C GLY A 765 -34.45 7.06 -15.39
N SER A 766 -34.00 5.92 -14.88
CA SER A 766 -33.60 5.79 -13.46
C SER A 766 -32.21 6.37 -13.17
N LEU A 767 -32.18 7.56 -12.56
CA LEU A 767 -30.96 8.25 -12.11
C LEU A 767 -30.45 7.66 -10.78
N LEU A 768 -29.88 6.44 -10.81
CA LEU A 768 -29.09 5.90 -9.69
C LEU A 768 -27.64 5.65 -10.11
N SER A 769 -26.74 6.26 -9.35
CA SER A 769 -25.33 6.48 -9.71
C SER A 769 -24.43 5.27 -9.47
N GLY A 770 -23.71 4.86 -10.51
CA GLY A 770 -22.26 4.60 -10.39
C GLY A 770 -21.79 3.33 -9.67
N VAL A 771 -22.56 2.24 -9.70
CA VAL A 771 -22.10 0.91 -9.24
C VAL A 771 -21.74 0.06 -10.46
N ASP A 772 -20.52 -0.49 -10.50
CA ASP A 772 -20.11 -1.45 -11.54
C ASP A 772 -20.97 -2.72 -11.45
N GLY A 773 -21.58 -3.13 -12.56
CA GLY A 773 -22.72 -4.06 -12.61
C GLY A 773 -22.37 -5.53 -12.38
N ARG A 774 -21.40 -5.84 -11.52
CA ARG A 774 -20.85 -7.18 -11.31
C ARG A 774 -21.29 -7.76 -9.98
N VAL A 775 -21.75 -9.02 -10.00
CA VAL A 775 -22.17 -9.76 -8.81
C VAL A 775 -21.20 -10.92 -8.50
N PRO A 776 -21.20 -11.43 -7.26
CA PRO A 776 -20.44 -12.62 -6.89
C PRO A 776 -20.96 -13.91 -7.56
N PRO A 777 -20.08 -14.84 -8.00
CA PRO A 777 -20.49 -16.17 -8.47
C PRO A 777 -21.40 -16.93 -7.51
N GLN A 778 -21.14 -16.84 -6.19
CA GLN A 778 -21.98 -17.42 -5.15
C GLN A 778 -23.41 -16.86 -5.18
N GLN A 779 -23.56 -15.55 -5.41
CA GLN A 779 -24.87 -14.89 -5.46
C GLN A 779 -25.68 -15.33 -6.68
N VAL A 780 -25.03 -15.52 -7.84
CA VAL A 780 -25.67 -16.07 -9.05
C VAL A 780 -26.18 -17.48 -8.79
N ALA A 781 -25.33 -18.38 -8.30
CA ALA A 781 -25.69 -19.77 -8.04
C ALA A 781 -26.83 -19.88 -7.00
N PHE A 782 -26.75 -19.13 -5.90
CA PHE A 782 -27.77 -19.13 -4.85
C PHE A 782 -29.14 -18.65 -5.35
N PHE A 783 -29.23 -17.48 -5.97
CA PHE A 783 -30.51 -16.94 -6.42
C PHE A 783 -31.07 -17.65 -7.66
N ALA A 784 -30.23 -18.28 -8.50
CA ALA A 784 -30.70 -19.15 -9.57
C ALA A 784 -31.39 -20.42 -9.01
N CYS A 785 -30.81 -21.06 -7.98
CA CYS A 785 -31.43 -22.18 -7.27
C CYS A 785 -32.74 -21.81 -6.55
N LEU A 786 -32.88 -20.56 -6.09
CA LEU A 786 -34.14 -20.01 -5.57
C LEU A 786 -35.14 -19.57 -6.65
N GLY A 787 -34.82 -19.74 -7.95
CA GLY A 787 -35.72 -19.44 -9.06
C GLY A 787 -35.85 -17.96 -9.42
N ASN A 788 -34.97 -17.08 -8.92
CA ASN A 788 -34.96 -15.67 -9.34
C ASN A 788 -34.61 -15.57 -10.83
N ARG A 789 -35.54 -15.02 -11.62
CA ARG A 789 -35.47 -15.00 -13.10
C ARG A 789 -34.21 -14.32 -13.66
N ILE A 790 -33.66 -13.32 -12.98
CA ILE A 790 -32.50 -12.56 -13.48
C ILE A 790 -31.23 -13.41 -13.34
N TYR A 791 -30.98 -13.95 -12.14
CA TYR A 791 -29.83 -14.82 -11.89
C TYR A 791 -29.95 -16.17 -12.61
N LEU A 792 -31.18 -16.72 -12.74
CA LEU A 792 -31.46 -17.91 -13.54
C LEU A 792 -31.15 -17.68 -15.02
N ARG A 793 -31.50 -16.52 -15.59
CA ARG A 793 -31.09 -16.14 -16.96
C ARG A 793 -29.57 -16.14 -17.09
N THR A 794 -28.86 -15.42 -16.20
CA THR A 794 -27.40 -15.39 -16.21
C THR A 794 -26.80 -16.79 -16.16
N MET A 795 -27.22 -17.62 -15.19
CA MET A 795 -26.68 -18.97 -14.99
C MET A 795 -26.97 -19.93 -16.15
N LEU A 796 -28.17 -19.91 -16.73
CA LEU A 796 -28.48 -20.75 -17.89
C LEU A 796 -27.66 -20.34 -19.12
N THR A 797 -27.46 -19.04 -19.35
CA THR A 797 -26.66 -18.53 -20.49
C THR A 797 -25.14 -18.76 -20.36
N TYR A 798 -24.64 -19.33 -19.26
CA TYR A 798 -23.25 -19.78 -19.20
C TYR A 798 -23.04 -21.04 -20.07
N PRO A 799 -21.93 -21.15 -20.83
CA PRO A 799 -21.51 -22.41 -21.45
C PRO A 799 -21.30 -23.50 -20.39
N ILE A 800 -21.45 -24.77 -20.78
CA ILE A 800 -21.62 -25.88 -19.83
C ILE A 800 -20.45 -25.96 -18.83
N ASP A 801 -19.19 -25.80 -19.25
CA ASP A 801 -18.04 -25.77 -18.33
C ASP A 801 -18.16 -24.72 -17.22
N GLY A 802 -18.60 -23.50 -17.56
CA GLY A 802 -18.82 -22.43 -16.57
C GLY A 802 -20.06 -22.66 -15.72
N PHE A 803 -21.06 -23.35 -16.25
CA PHE A 803 -22.24 -23.79 -15.51
C PHE A 803 -21.89 -24.88 -14.48
N VAL A 804 -21.03 -25.84 -14.80
CA VAL A 804 -20.51 -26.86 -13.86
C VAL A 804 -19.83 -26.19 -12.66
N VAL A 805 -19.02 -25.15 -12.89
CA VAL A 805 -18.39 -24.37 -11.82
C VAL A 805 -19.46 -23.70 -10.93
N LEU A 806 -20.49 -23.07 -11.52
CA LEU A 806 -21.59 -22.48 -10.75
C LEU A 806 -22.41 -23.52 -9.97
N VAL A 807 -22.60 -24.73 -10.52
CA VAL A 807 -23.24 -25.85 -9.82
C VAL A 807 -22.40 -26.33 -8.63
N ARG A 808 -21.07 -26.44 -8.76
CA ARG A 808 -20.22 -26.79 -7.60
C ARG A 808 -20.27 -25.74 -6.49
N LEU A 809 -20.35 -24.46 -6.86
CA LEU A 809 -20.60 -23.40 -5.88
C LEU A 809 -21.95 -23.63 -5.18
N ALA A 810 -23.01 -24.00 -5.90
CA ALA A 810 -24.30 -24.36 -5.31
C ALA A 810 -24.19 -25.56 -4.35
N THR A 811 -23.53 -26.64 -4.75
CA THR A 811 -23.28 -27.83 -3.91
C THR A 811 -22.50 -27.50 -2.63
N SER A 812 -21.56 -26.55 -2.68
CA SER A 812 -20.79 -26.11 -1.51
C SER A 812 -21.60 -25.30 -0.47
N MET A 813 -22.86 -24.95 -0.78
CA MET A 813 -23.72 -24.15 0.08
C MET A 813 -24.75 -25.02 0.81
N ASN A 814 -24.51 -25.29 2.11
CA ASN A 814 -25.39 -26.03 3.02
C ASN A 814 -26.86 -25.54 3.12
N VAL A 815 -27.20 -24.40 2.51
CA VAL A 815 -28.56 -23.81 2.45
C VAL A 815 -29.32 -24.17 1.17
N ILE A 816 -28.64 -24.67 0.13
CA ILE A 816 -29.25 -25.09 -1.13
C ILE A 816 -29.53 -26.59 -1.04
N LYS A 817 -30.76 -27.00 -1.40
CA LYS A 817 -31.14 -28.41 -1.38
C LYS A 817 -30.73 -29.12 -2.69
N PRO A 818 -30.32 -30.40 -2.66
CA PRO A 818 -29.95 -31.16 -3.86
C PRO A 818 -31.00 -31.11 -4.99
N GLU A 819 -32.29 -31.17 -4.65
CA GLU A 819 -33.38 -31.17 -5.63
C GLU A 819 -33.54 -29.83 -6.36
N ALA A 820 -33.02 -28.72 -5.79
CA ALA A 820 -32.99 -27.43 -6.48
C ALA A 820 -31.85 -27.37 -7.52
N ILE A 821 -30.71 -28.01 -7.21
CA ILE A 821 -29.56 -28.12 -8.11
C ILE A 821 -29.91 -29.04 -9.29
N GLU A 822 -30.53 -30.20 -9.02
CA GLU A 822 -30.99 -31.14 -10.05
C GLU A 822 -31.95 -30.47 -11.06
N LYS A 823 -32.93 -29.71 -10.58
CA LYS A 823 -33.86 -28.95 -11.44
C LYS A 823 -33.16 -27.87 -12.27
N LEU A 824 -32.07 -27.31 -11.76
CA LEU A 824 -31.27 -26.33 -12.47
C LEU A 824 -30.40 -26.99 -13.56
N VAL A 825 -29.86 -28.18 -13.30
CA VAL A 825 -29.19 -29.04 -14.31
C VAL A 825 -30.16 -29.45 -15.41
N TRP A 826 -31.38 -29.91 -15.06
CA TRP A 826 -32.45 -30.19 -16.02
C TRP A 826 -32.77 -28.98 -16.90
N LYS A 827 -32.96 -27.80 -16.31
CA LYS A 827 -33.19 -26.55 -17.07
C LYS A 827 -32.01 -26.19 -17.97
N ARG A 828 -30.75 -26.44 -17.59
CA ARG A 828 -29.59 -26.20 -18.46
C ARG A 828 -29.55 -27.13 -19.66
N LEU A 829 -29.97 -28.39 -19.51
CA LEU A 829 -30.13 -29.33 -20.62
C LEU A 829 -31.22 -28.86 -21.59
N LEU A 830 -32.43 -28.54 -21.09
CA LEU A 830 -33.51 -28.05 -21.97
C LEU A 830 -33.15 -26.73 -22.67
N TYR A 831 -32.47 -25.83 -21.97
CA TYR A 831 -31.95 -24.60 -22.55
C TYR A 831 -30.87 -24.90 -23.61
N HIS A 832 -29.97 -25.86 -23.39
CA HIS A 832 -28.97 -26.28 -24.40
C HIS A 832 -29.61 -26.80 -25.70
N LEU A 833 -30.67 -27.61 -25.60
CA LEU A 833 -31.41 -28.08 -26.76
C LEU A 833 -32.08 -26.91 -27.52
N THR A 834 -32.47 -25.86 -26.80
CA THR A 834 -32.96 -24.60 -27.39
C THR A 834 -31.83 -23.83 -28.09
N GLU A 835 -30.64 -23.74 -27.49
CA GLU A 835 -29.45 -23.13 -28.11
C GLU A 835 -29.08 -23.81 -29.44
N GLN A 836 -29.05 -25.16 -29.49
CA GLN A 836 -28.75 -25.89 -30.73
C GLN A 836 -29.85 -25.73 -31.78
N HIS A 837 -31.13 -25.78 -31.41
CA HIS A 837 -32.23 -25.64 -32.37
C HIS A 837 -32.32 -24.23 -32.96
N VAL A 838 -32.19 -23.18 -32.14
CA VAL A 838 -32.17 -21.79 -32.62
C VAL A 838 -30.90 -21.52 -33.45
N GLY A 839 -29.75 -22.10 -33.08
CA GLY A 839 -28.54 -22.07 -33.89
C GLY A 839 -28.73 -22.70 -35.28
N LEU A 840 -29.39 -23.85 -35.36
CA LEU A 840 -29.72 -24.50 -36.64
C LEU A 840 -30.72 -23.67 -37.47
N GLN A 841 -31.74 -23.09 -36.84
CA GLN A 841 -32.69 -22.18 -37.50
C GLN A 841 -31.97 -20.97 -38.11
N GLY A 842 -31.02 -20.38 -37.41
CA GLY A 842 -30.23 -19.23 -37.89
C GLY A 842 -29.25 -19.57 -39.02
N GLN A 843 -28.76 -20.81 -39.10
CA GLN A 843 -27.79 -21.24 -40.12
C GLN A 843 -28.44 -21.81 -41.39
N LEU A 844 -29.48 -22.63 -41.24
CA LEU A 844 -30.10 -23.41 -42.35
C LEU A 844 -31.60 -23.12 -42.55
N GLY A 845 -32.19 -22.25 -41.73
CA GLY A 845 -33.58 -21.80 -41.86
C GLY A 845 -34.59 -22.59 -41.02
N PRO A 846 -35.78 -22.01 -40.77
CA PRO A 846 -36.74 -22.54 -39.80
C PRO A 846 -37.39 -23.86 -40.23
N GLU A 847 -37.72 -24.03 -41.51
CA GLU A 847 -38.33 -25.28 -42.01
C GLU A 847 -37.33 -26.45 -41.97
N TYR A 848 -36.07 -26.25 -42.39
CA TYR A 848 -35.04 -27.29 -42.31
C TYR A 848 -34.78 -27.76 -40.87
N ALA A 849 -34.65 -26.83 -39.92
CA ALA A 849 -34.44 -27.18 -38.51
C ALA A 849 -35.63 -27.92 -37.89
N LYS A 850 -36.85 -27.62 -38.37
CA LYS A 850 -38.12 -28.23 -37.96
C LYS A 850 -38.31 -29.62 -38.55
N ASP A 851 -37.93 -29.85 -39.80
CA ASP A 851 -37.88 -31.19 -40.40
C ASP A 851 -36.86 -32.08 -39.69
N MET A 852 -35.63 -31.56 -39.47
CA MET A 852 -34.59 -32.24 -38.68
C MET A 852 -35.02 -32.53 -37.22
N LEU A 853 -35.83 -31.66 -36.61
CA LEU A 853 -36.43 -31.93 -35.28
C LEU A 853 -37.55 -32.99 -35.38
N GLY A 854 -38.29 -32.99 -36.48
CA GLY A 854 -39.31 -33.99 -36.80
C GLY A 854 -38.73 -35.41 -36.89
N ASP A 855 -37.60 -35.59 -37.57
CA ASP A 855 -36.94 -36.90 -37.67
C ASP A 855 -36.47 -37.44 -36.31
N ILE A 856 -35.92 -36.58 -35.45
CA ILE A 856 -35.55 -36.94 -34.07
C ILE A 856 -36.78 -37.36 -33.25
N ILE A 857 -37.91 -36.68 -33.44
CA ILE A 857 -39.16 -36.95 -32.71
C ILE A 857 -39.91 -38.18 -33.26
N HIS A 858 -39.77 -38.49 -34.55
CA HIS A 858 -40.53 -39.56 -35.22
C HIS A 858 -39.70 -40.82 -35.55
N GLY A 859 -38.39 -40.79 -35.33
CA GLY A 859 -37.51 -41.96 -35.46
C GLY A 859 -37.21 -42.35 -36.90
N THR A 860 -37.32 -41.41 -37.85
CA THR A 860 -36.99 -41.65 -39.26
C THR A 860 -35.47 -41.64 -39.46
N PRO A 861 -34.85 -42.64 -40.11
CA PRO A 861 -33.44 -42.54 -40.46
C PRO A 861 -33.24 -41.47 -41.56
N PRO A 862 -32.10 -40.75 -41.57
CA PRO A 862 -31.81 -39.77 -42.61
C PRO A 862 -31.82 -40.46 -43.98
N SER A 863 -32.56 -39.87 -44.93
CA SER A 863 -32.63 -40.40 -46.29
C SER A 863 -31.34 -40.10 -47.05
N ASP A 864 -30.54 -41.14 -47.31
CA ASP A 864 -29.30 -41.03 -48.08
C ASP A 864 -29.52 -40.38 -49.45
N VAL A 865 -28.55 -39.56 -49.87
CA VAL A 865 -28.58 -38.83 -51.15
C VAL A 865 -28.29 -39.79 -52.32
N ALA A 866 -29.33 -40.52 -52.73
CA ALA A 866 -29.28 -41.44 -53.85
C ALA A 866 -29.24 -40.69 -55.21
N VAL A 867 -28.03 -40.43 -55.72
CA VAL A 867 -27.83 -39.97 -57.09
C VAL A 867 -28.04 -41.13 -58.06
N GLY A 868 -29.09 -41.07 -58.86
CA GLY A 868 -29.37 -42.02 -59.95
C GLY A 868 -30.86 -42.10 -60.24
N GLY A 869 -31.27 -41.57 -61.40
CA GLY A 869 -32.68 -41.58 -61.81
C GLY A 869 -32.98 -42.64 -62.85
N GLU A 870 -34.20 -43.17 -62.84
CA GLU A 870 -34.85 -43.70 -64.04
C GLU A 870 -36.37 -43.46 -63.97
N THR A 871 -37.03 -43.39 -65.13
CA THR A 871 -38.36 -42.80 -65.26
C THR A 871 -39.50 -43.81 -65.15
N HIS A 872 -40.43 -43.63 -64.20
CA HIS A 872 -41.78 -44.19 -64.30
C HIS A 872 -42.86 -43.19 -63.87
N THR A 873 -43.98 -43.23 -64.58
CA THR A 873 -45.16 -42.35 -64.46
C THR A 873 -46.10 -42.79 -63.32
N PRO A 874 -46.98 -41.90 -62.80
CA PRO A 874 -47.59 -42.09 -61.50
C PRO A 874 -48.72 -43.12 -61.47
N ASN A 875 -48.86 -43.78 -60.31
CA ASN A 875 -50.08 -44.47 -59.91
C ASN A 875 -50.75 -43.65 -58.80
N GLU A 876 -51.97 -43.19 -59.03
CA GLU A 876 -52.80 -42.55 -58.02
C GLU A 876 -53.46 -43.61 -57.13
N ASP A 877 -52.78 -44.06 -56.07
CA ASP A 877 -53.47 -44.44 -54.84
C ASP A 877 -52.51 -44.54 -53.65
N SER A 878 -52.62 -43.59 -52.71
CA SER A 878 -51.93 -43.61 -51.42
C SER A 878 -52.60 -42.65 -50.44
N THR A 879 -53.70 -43.11 -49.84
CA THR A 879 -54.31 -42.43 -48.69
C THR A 879 -53.31 -42.36 -47.54
N THR A 880 -52.70 -41.20 -47.33
CA THR A 880 -51.70 -40.96 -46.28
C THR A 880 -52.34 -41.05 -44.90
N ASN A 881 -52.27 -42.24 -44.29
CA ASN A 881 -52.47 -42.39 -42.87
C ASN A 881 -51.35 -41.61 -42.15
N PRO A 882 -51.66 -40.69 -41.20
CA PRO A 882 -50.62 -40.01 -40.45
C PRO A 882 -49.85 -41.00 -39.56
N PRO A 883 -48.55 -40.75 -39.27
CA PRO A 883 -47.76 -41.61 -38.37
C PRO A 883 -48.45 -41.77 -37.02
N LYS A 884 -48.69 -43.01 -36.60
CA LYS A 884 -49.52 -43.30 -35.42
C LYS A 884 -48.77 -43.28 -34.09
N ASP A 885 -47.48 -43.61 -34.11
CA ASP A 885 -46.68 -43.74 -32.89
C ASP A 885 -45.82 -42.48 -32.69
N ARG A 886 -46.34 -41.54 -31.89
CA ARG A 886 -45.54 -40.44 -31.33
C ARG A 886 -44.92 -40.95 -30.02
N PRO A 887 -43.58 -40.98 -29.86
CA PRO A 887 -42.96 -41.55 -28.67
C PRO A 887 -43.28 -40.71 -27.43
N ALA A 888 -43.91 -41.34 -26.43
CA ALA A 888 -44.24 -40.72 -25.15
C ALA A 888 -43.03 -40.62 -24.18
N SER A 889 -41.87 -41.08 -24.62
CA SER A 889 -40.63 -41.22 -23.86
C SER A 889 -39.49 -41.20 -24.88
N ILE A 890 -38.60 -40.19 -24.82
CA ILE A 890 -37.43 -40.08 -25.70
C ILE A 890 -36.20 -40.18 -24.79
N PRO A 891 -35.40 -41.26 -24.86
CA PRO A 891 -34.23 -41.40 -24.00
C PRO A 891 -33.11 -40.47 -24.45
N LEU A 892 -32.38 -39.88 -23.49
CA LEU A 892 -31.28 -38.95 -23.80
C LEU A 892 -30.25 -39.56 -24.77
N SER A 893 -30.00 -40.86 -24.68
CA SER A 893 -29.12 -41.61 -25.60
C SER A 893 -29.57 -41.62 -27.06
N SER A 894 -30.85 -41.37 -27.36
CA SER A 894 -31.36 -41.30 -28.74
C SER A 894 -31.12 -39.96 -29.43
N ILE A 895 -30.79 -38.90 -28.69
CA ILE A 895 -30.45 -37.58 -29.25
C ILE A 895 -28.93 -37.32 -29.32
N ILE A 896 -28.11 -38.19 -28.71
CA ILE A 896 -26.65 -38.18 -28.86
C ILE A 896 -26.29 -38.57 -30.31
N GLY A 897 -25.45 -37.77 -30.97
CA GLY A 897 -25.11 -37.95 -32.38
C GLY A 897 -26.04 -37.24 -33.36
N THR A 898 -27.11 -36.58 -32.87
CA THR A 898 -27.96 -35.68 -33.66
C THR A 898 -27.42 -34.25 -33.61
N TYR A 899 -28.01 -33.30 -34.35
CA TYR A 899 -27.61 -31.89 -34.24
C TYR A 899 -27.86 -31.29 -32.83
N LEU A 900 -28.75 -31.89 -32.03
CA LEU A 900 -29.06 -31.42 -30.67
C LEU A 900 -27.96 -31.77 -29.65
N ILE A 901 -27.18 -32.82 -29.91
CA ILE A 901 -25.96 -33.20 -29.18
C ILE A 901 -24.99 -33.80 -30.22
N PRO A 902 -24.18 -32.98 -30.92
CA PRO A 902 -23.40 -33.40 -32.08
C PRO A 902 -22.48 -34.60 -31.84
N PRO A 903 -22.24 -35.47 -32.84
CA PRO A 903 -21.33 -36.59 -32.72
C PRO A 903 -19.90 -36.09 -32.46
N GLY A 904 -19.24 -36.65 -31.44
CA GLY A 904 -17.92 -36.19 -30.99
C GLY A 904 -17.94 -34.93 -30.11
N SER A 905 -19.11 -34.43 -29.72
CA SER A 905 -19.20 -33.36 -28.71
C SER A 905 -19.00 -33.89 -27.29
N ASN A 906 -18.26 -33.14 -26.47
CA ASN A 906 -18.00 -33.44 -25.06
C ASN A 906 -19.15 -32.98 -24.13
N ILE A 907 -20.30 -32.56 -24.67
CA ILE A 907 -21.44 -32.01 -23.91
C ILE A 907 -21.92 -32.98 -22.82
N VAL A 908 -22.00 -34.27 -23.12
CA VAL A 908 -22.45 -35.29 -22.16
C VAL A 908 -21.39 -35.53 -21.08
N GLU A 909 -20.10 -35.53 -21.45
CA GLU A 909 -18.97 -35.64 -20.53
C GLU A 909 -18.89 -34.41 -19.59
N GLN A 910 -19.16 -33.22 -20.10
CA GLN A 910 -19.26 -31.98 -19.33
C GLN A 910 -20.43 -32.04 -18.33
N LEU A 911 -21.59 -32.58 -18.72
CA LEU A 911 -22.74 -32.72 -17.82
C LEU A 911 -22.52 -33.82 -16.75
N LEU A 912 -21.81 -34.91 -17.10
CA LEU A 912 -21.42 -35.99 -16.17
C LEU A 912 -20.49 -35.53 -15.03
N ARG A 913 -19.77 -34.41 -15.19
CA ARG A 913 -18.98 -33.77 -14.10
C ARG A 913 -19.82 -33.23 -12.93
N MET A 914 -21.16 -33.33 -13.03
CA MET A 914 -22.11 -33.03 -11.97
C MET A 914 -22.80 -34.29 -11.39
N ASP A 915 -22.36 -35.49 -11.81
CA ASP A 915 -22.80 -36.85 -11.40
C ASP A 915 -24.12 -36.94 -10.63
N GLU A 916 -24.11 -36.74 -9.30
CA GLU A 916 -25.27 -36.86 -8.39
C GLU A 916 -26.52 -36.11 -8.89
N TYR A 917 -26.36 -35.01 -9.64
CA TYR A 917 -27.45 -34.18 -10.17
C TYR A 917 -27.80 -34.46 -11.64
N PHE A 918 -27.03 -35.28 -12.35
CA PHE A 918 -27.23 -35.59 -13.78
C PHE A 918 -27.49 -37.08 -14.06
N SER A 919 -26.98 -37.99 -13.23
CA SER A 919 -27.18 -39.43 -13.39
C SER A 919 -28.67 -39.83 -13.37
N ASP A 920 -29.48 -39.17 -12.53
CA ASP A 920 -30.96 -39.33 -12.55
C ASP A 920 -31.61 -38.75 -13.83
N VAL A 921 -31.08 -37.64 -14.35
CA VAL A 921 -31.55 -36.99 -15.59
C VAL A 921 -31.27 -37.86 -16.82
N GLN A 922 -30.13 -38.54 -16.84
CA GLN A 922 -29.73 -39.43 -17.93
C GLN A 922 -30.48 -40.77 -17.94
N ALA A 923 -30.77 -41.35 -16.76
CA ALA A 923 -31.28 -42.72 -16.64
C ALA A 923 -32.80 -42.83 -16.43
N SER A 924 -33.48 -41.79 -15.94
CA SER A 924 -34.89 -41.89 -15.53
C SER A 924 -35.88 -41.82 -16.69
N THR A 925 -36.77 -42.81 -16.78
CA THR A 925 -37.90 -42.80 -17.73
C THR A 925 -38.84 -41.60 -17.56
N LYS A 926 -38.85 -40.96 -16.39
CA LYS A 926 -39.61 -39.72 -16.16
C LYS A 926 -38.99 -38.53 -16.88
N TYR A 927 -37.66 -38.39 -16.82
CA TYR A 927 -36.95 -37.34 -17.56
C TYR A 927 -37.02 -37.61 -19.08
N ASN A 928 -37.02 -38.87 -19.52
CA ASN A 928 -37.28 -39.23 -20.92
C ASN A 928 -38.70 -38.83 -21.39
N ALA A 929 -39.72 -38.99 -20.53
CA ALA A 929 -41.08 -38.53 -20.80
C ALA A 929 -41.20 -37.00 -20.80
N ALA A 930 -40.49 -36.32 -19.89
CA ALA A 930 -40.41 -34.85 -19.86
C ALA A 930 -39.69 -34.28 -21.11
N LEU A 931 -38.62 -34.95 -21.56
CA LEU A 931 -37.87 -34.61 -22.77
C LEU A 931 -38.75 -34.76 -24.03
N ALA A 932 -39.53 -35.84 -24.13
CA ALA A 932 -40.49 -36.03 -25.22
C ALA A 932 -41.52 -34.89 -25.27
N VAL A 933 -42.09 -34.51 -24.13
CA VAL A 933 -43.02 -33.37 -24.03
C VAL A 933 -42.34 -32.05 -24.44
N PHE A 934 -41.13 -31.79 -23.96
CA PHE A 934 -40.37 -30.58 -24.32
C PHE A 934 -40.08 -30.49 -25.82
N LEU A 935 -39.55 -31.56 -26.43
CA LEU A 935 -39.23 -31.60 -27.86
C LEU A 935 -40.48 -31.44 -28.73
N HIS A 936 -41.62 -32.02 -28.32
CA HIS A 936 -42.89 -31.78 -28.99
C HIS A 936 -43.39 -30.33 -28.88
N ILE A 937 -43.21 -29.66 -27.73
CA ILE A 937 -43.53 -28.23 -27.57
C ILE A 937 -42.62 -27.37 -28.45
N LEU A 938 -41.33 -27.68 -28.52
CA LEU A 938 -40.37 -27.05 -29.44
C LEU A 938 -40.78 -27.24 -30.91
N ALA A 939 -41.21 -28.44 -31.32
CA ALA A 939 -41.62 -28.70 -32.71
C ALA A 939 -42.99 -28.09 -33.11
N HIS A 940 -43.82 -27.66 -32.15
CA HIS A 940 -45.20 -27.22 -32.42
C HIS A 940 -45.50 -25.76 -32.04
N SER A 941 -44.67 -25.09 -31.25
CA SER A 941 -44.95 -23.72 -30.77
C SER A 941 -44.38 -22.66 -31.71
N PRO A 942 -45.14 -21.65 -32.14
CA PRO A 942 -44.58 -20.49 -32.84
C PRO A 942 -43.98 -19.46 -31.86
N TRP A 943 -42.66 -19.33 -31.82
CA TRP A 943 -41.95 -18.22 -31.16
C TRP A 943 -41.68 -17.05 -32.11
N ARG A 944 -41.30 -15.90 -31.54
CA ARG A 944 -40.87 -14.71 -32.30
C ARG A 944 -39.50 -14.16 -31.88
N ALA A 945 -38.91 -14.68 -30.81
CA ALA A 945 -37.57 -14.31 -30.40
C ALA A 945 -36.49 -14.95 -31.29
N GLU A 946 -35.42 -14.21 -31.56
CA GLU A 946 -34.21 -14.70 -32.25
C GLU A 946 -33.14 -15.16 -31.24
N GLU A 947 -33.17 -14.63 -30.02
CA GLU A 947 -32.26 -14.98 -28.92
C GLU A 947 -32.71 -16.28 -28.22
N PRO A 948 -31.86 -17.32 -28.09
CA PRO A 948 -32.24 -18.62 -27.53
C PRO A 948 -32.87 -18.57 -26.13
N MET A 949 -32.42 -17.65 -25.29
CA MET A 949 -32.94 -17.48 -23.93
C MET A 949 -34.37 -16.91 -23.93
N ASP A 950 -34.68 -16.00 -24.86
CA ASP A 950 -36.02 -15.43 -24.96
C ASP A 950 -36.98 -16.41 -25.66
N VAL A 951 -36.49 -17.24 -26.60
CA VAL A 951 -37.23 -18.43 -27.10
C VAL A 951 -37.55 -19.40 -25.95
N PHE A 952 -36.57 -19.74 -25.11
CA PHE A 952 -36.79 -20.63 -23.96
C PHE A 952 -37.83 -20.07 -22.98
N ILE A 953 -37.83 -18.75 -22.75
CA ILE A 953 -38.85 -18.06 -21.95
C ILE A 953 -40.22 -18.07 -22.67
N GLU A 954 -40.30 -17.95 -23.99
CA GLU A 954 -41.56 -18.10 -24.74
C GLU A 954 -42.12 -19.53 -24.64
N LEU A 955 -41.29 -20.57 -24.76
CA LEU A 955 -41.68 -21.97 -24.56
C LEU A 955 -42.19 -22.21 -23.13
N GLN A 956 -41.51 -21.69 -22.11
CA GLN A 956 -41.99 -21.71 -20.73
C GLN A 956 -43.32 -20.95 -20.55
N ARG A 957 -43.53 -19.82 -21.23
CA ARG A 957 -44.80 -19.07 -21.19
C ARG A 957 -45.94 -19.86 -21.85
N VAL A 958 -45.69 -20.60 -22.93
CA VAL A 958 -46.66 -21.51 -23.56
C VAL A 958 -47.05 -22.62 -22.58
N ALA A 959 -46.07 -23.28 -21.96
CA ALA A 959 -46.32 -24.31 -20.95
C ALA A 959 -47.13 -23.78 -19.75
N ASN A 960 -46.80 -22.58 -19.25
CA ASN A 960 -47.53 -21.93 -18.16
C ASN A 960 -48.98 -21.60 -18.53
N LYS A 961 -49.25 -21.05 -19.74
CA LYS A 961 -50.62 -20.77 -20.21
C LYS A 961 -51.49 -22.02 -20.36
N LEU A 962 -50.88 -23.18 -20.59
CA LEU A 962 -51.56 -24.46 -20.73
C LEU A 962 -51.70 -25.21 -19.39
N ARG A 963 -51.11 -24.73 -18.29
CA ARG A 963 -51.21 -25.35 -16.94
C ARG A 963 -52.66 -25.53 -16.47
N HIS A 964 -53.58 -24.67 -16.91
CA HIS A 964 -55.03 -24.78 -16.61
C HIS A 964 -55.66 -26.08 -17.13
N MET A 965 -55.01 -26.77 -18.08
CA MET A 965 -55.46 -28.04 -18.67
C MET A 965 -54.76 -29.26 -18.03
N GLY A 966 -53.89 -29.03 -17.04
CA GLY A 966 -53.20 -30.02 -16.18
C GLY A 966 -51.74 -29.63 -15.87
N GLU A 967 -51.24 -29.99 -14.69
CA GLU A 967 -49.96 -29.47 -14.17
C GLU A 967 -48.70 -30.11 -14.78
N GLU A 968 -48.84 -31.29 -15.40
CA GLU A 968 -47.72 -32.10 -15.89
C GLU A 968 -46.89 -31.39 -16.99
N LEU A 969 -47.52 -30.46 -17.73
CA LEU A 969 -46.86 -29.67 -18.78
C LEU A 969 -45.94 -28.58 -18.22
N TYR A 970 -46.30 -28.00 -17.06
CA TYR A 970 -45.44 -27.07 -16.32
C TYR A 970 -44.23 -27.83 -15.74
N ASN A 971 -44.49 -29.02 -15.18
CA ASN A 971 -43.46 -29.90 -14.63
C ASN A 971 -42.41 -30.33 -15.66
N ALA A 972 -42.76 -30.46 -16.95
CA ALA A 972 -41.77 -30.77 -17.99
C ALA A 972 -40.60 -29.76 -18.05
N PHE A 973 -40.82 -28.48 -17.72
CA PHE A 973 -39.77 -27.46 -17.66
C PHE A 973 -39.18 -27.26 -16.26
N GLU A 974 -39.92 -27.61 -15.22
CA GLU A 974 -39.62 -27.22 -13.83
C GLU A 974 -39.15 -28.38 -12.93
N ASP A 975 -39.63 -29.61 -13.18
CA ASP A 975 -39.33 -30.82 -12.41
C ASP A 975 -39.72 -32.08 -13.20
N GLY A 976 -38.79 -32.60 -14.01
CA GLY A 976 -39.04 -33.77 -14.86
C GLY A 976 -39.36 -35.05 -14.07
N LYS A 977 -39.01 -35.14 -12.77
CA LYS A 977 -39.39 -36.26 -11.90
C LYS A 977 -40.90 -36.33 -11.59
N LEU A 978 -41.68 -35.32 -11.99
CA LEU A 978 -43.14 -35.30 -11.86
C LEU A 978 -43.86 -35.66 -13.17
N VAL A 979 -43.16 -35.80 -14.30
CA VAL A 979 -43.73 -36.28 -15.56
C VAL A 979 -43.72 -37.81 -15.60
N ASN A 980 -44.69 -38.41 -16.29
CA ASN A 980 -44.77 -39.86 -16.53
C ASN A 980 -45.24 -40.12 -17.98
N GLU A 981 -44.99 -41.31 -18.51
CA GLU A 981 -45.25 -41.62 -19.93
C GLU A 981 -46.75 -41.53 -20.30
N LYS A 982 -47.66 -41.87 -19.37
CA LYS A 982 -49.12 -41.73 -19.58
C LYS A 982 -49.53 -40.25 -19.67
N ALA A 983 -48.92 -39.38 -18.87
CA ALA A 983 -49.06 -37.94 -19.00
C ALA A 983 -48.53 -37.45 -20.36
N ALA A 984 -47.29 -37.82 -20.70
CA ALA A 984 -46.66 -37.43 -21.96
C ALA A 984 -47.49 -37.83 -23.18
N THR A 985 -47.98 -39.08 -23.24
CA THR A 985 -48.89 -39.54 -24.31
C THR A 985 -50.12 -38.65 -24.45
N SER A 986 -50.78 -38.32 -23.32
CA SER A 986 -51.95 -37.43 -23.28
C SER A 986 -51.63 -36.04 -23.81
N TRP A 987 -50.50 -35.46 -23.41
CA TRP A 987 -50.09 -34.10 -23.80
C TRP A 987 -49.61 -34.00 -25.24
N ILE A 988 -48.79 -34.94 -25.70
CA ILE A 988 -48.32 -35.04 -27.09
C ILE A 988 -49.51 -35.20 -28.05
N SER A 989 -50.54 -35.96 -27.63
CA SER A 989 -51.80 -36.09 -28.36
C SER A 989 -52.66 -34.82 -28.33
N ARG A 990 -52.55 -33.97 -27.30
CA ARG A 990 -53.24 -32.67 -27.24
C ARG A 990 -52.54 -31.61 -28.08
N LEU A 991 -51.21 -31.52 -28.02
CA LEU A 991 -50.39 -30.63 -28.85
C LEU A 991 -50.59 -30.89 -30.35
N ALA A 992 -50.85 -32.15 -30.74
CA ALA A 992 -51.21 -32.53 -32.10
C ALA A 992 -52.53 -31.90 -32.61
N ASN A 993 -53.43 -31.50 -31.70
CA ASN A 993 -54.80 -31.08 -31.99
C ASN A 993 -55.05 -29.59 -31.67
N LEU A 994 -54.02 -28.83 -31.29
CA LEU A 994 -54.11 -27.38 -31.23
C LEU A 994 -54.07 -26.78 -32.65
N PRO A 995 -54.88 -25.74 -32.95
CA PRO A 995 -54.69 -24.99 -34.19
C PRO A 995 -53.32 -24.31 -34.19
N ARG A 996 -52.64 -24.35 -35.34
CA ARG A 996 -51.37 -23.67 -35.61
C ARG A 996 -51.57 -22.17 -35.80
#